data_AF-T1I420-F1
#
_entry.id   AF-T1I420-F1
#
_cell.length_a   1.000
_cell.length_b   1.000
_cell.length_c   1.000
_cell.angle_alpha   90.00
_cell.angle_beta   90.00
_cell.angle_gamma   90.00
#
_symmetry.space_group_name_H-M   'P 1'
#
loop_
_entity.id
_entity.type
_entity.pdbx_description
1 polymer ?
#
loop_
_entity_poly.entity_id
_entity_poly.type
_entity_poly.pdbx_seq_one_letter_code
_entity_poly.pdbx_strand_id
1 'polypeptide(L)'
;MLSFISLSFLIVTFTIIGYYFYYYFTIIGAKQDESCLIGGSNYLGTKTPYRLVANEDDSAIVFQGCHPLKIVGVIRHGTRTPGHKAEKKIRSKLGALRDHIEAGNLPELNSVLENFCQYNLHKRIKKWAFVLEKEGEKFLTKEGEDEMIKLAKRIKSRFPTLLNQEYSNKSYYFRFTDTQRTRESAKFFTIGLFGNEAQHVWFPEPEKKDQILRFYKLCDKWIKEVDENSKSSEELEKFLLTDEVKDMLKRVAERMNYTVNYEDVKSMYTTCGFETAWNRETKSPWCSLLSERDFKILEYAEDLKYYWNDGYGFEINRNQACPLIKNVFTQFFCGDGLKVLLLHQERIMKFPGCNEVIFNIIGAEEDESCFIYDREGSKHLGTKTPYRLVANKEDSVIEYKGCHPLKIVGVIRHGTRTPGHKAEKKIRSKLGALRDHIEAGNLPEVNSGNFCEYNLHSQIKNWKFLIEKEGEKVLTNEGEDEMIKLAKRIKSRFPTLLNQEYSNSSYYFRFTSTQRTRQSAKFFTIGLFGNEANQVWFPEPVYNDPILRFYKLCDKWRKEIKKNSKSFEEKKKFLQTDEVEDMLKRVTERMGLNYTLNYDGPQSVFYFTHSGTMLKTLSHLGLYKDEYKLTHNVQVKQRDNRKWKISKVDTFSSNVIFVLYRCGDDLKVLLLHQERIIKFPGCNEGEMCSLKKLEELFNKSLIDCDFQNICSLS
;
A
#
# COMPACT_ATOMS: atom_id res chain seq x y z
N MET A 1 -6.67 -54.17 -70.39
CA MET A 1 -6.26 -54.09 -68.97
C MET A 1 -5.44 -52.82 -68.65
N LEU A 2 -4.66 -52.28 -69.60
CA LEU A 2 -3.84 -51.07 -69.39
C LEU A 2 -4.61 -49.72 -69.36
N SER A 3 -5.81 -49.61 -69.95
CA SER A 3 -6.59 -48.35 -69.96
C SER A 3 -7.41 -48.08 -68.68
N PHE A 4 -7.74 -49.13 -67.91
CA PHE A 4 -8.49 -48.98 -66.65
C PHE A 4 -7.59 -48.56 -65.48
N ILE A 5 -6.31 -48.92 -65.53
CA ILE A 5 -5.33 -48.59 -64.48
C ILE A 5 -5.00 -47.08 -64.54
N SER A 6 -4.94 -46.46 -65.73
CA SER A 6 -4.62 -45.03 -65.85
C SER A 6 -5.75 -44.11 -65.35
N LEU A 7 -7.01 -44.47 -65.59
CA LEU A 7 -8.16 -43.69 -65.14
C LEU A 7 -8.32 -43.76 -63.60
N SER A 8 -8.09 -44.93 -63.01
CA SER A 8 -8.11 -45.14 -61.56
C SER A 8 -7.02 -44.33 -60.86
N PHE A 9 -5.81 -44.30 -61.42
CA PHE A 9 -4.70 -43.53 -60.87
C PHE A 9 -4.92 -42.02 -60.98
N LEU A 10 -5.55 -41.55 -62.07
CA LEU A 10 -5.97 -40.16 -62.22
C LEU A 10 -7.03 -39.76 -61.18
N ILE A 11 -8.06 -40.58 -60.96
CA ILE A 11 -9.14 -40.25 -60.01
C ILE A 11 -8.59 -40.17 -58.58
N VAL A 12 -7.71 -41.10 -58.19
CA VAL A 12 -7.08 -41.12 -56.86
C VAL A 12 -6.14 -39.93 -56.67
N THR A 13 -5.36 -39.56 -57.69
CA THR A 13 -4.48 -38.37 -57.62
C THR A 13 -5.29 -37.08 -57.55
N PHE A 14 -6.37 -36.93 -58.32
CA PHE A 14 -7.25 -35.76 -58.23
C PHE A 14 -8.00 -35.66 -56.90
N THR A 15 -8.41 -36.78 -56.29
CA THR A 15 -9.05 -36.76 -54.96
C THR A 15 -8.06 -36.44 -53.84
N ILE A 16 -6.84 -36.97 -53.89
CA ILE A 16 -5.79 -36.63 -52.92
C ILE A 16 -5.37 -35.16 -53.04
N ILE A 17 -5.20 -34.66 -54.27
CA ILE A 17 -4.91 -33.24 -54.52
C ILE A 17 -6.08 -32.37 -54.04
N GLY A 18 -7.33 -32.74 -54.32
CA GLY A 18 -8.52 -32.05 -53.84
C GLY A 18 -8.61 -32.01 -52.31
N TYR A 19 -8.28 -33.11 -51.63
CA TYR A 19 -8.25 -33.18 -50.17
C TYR A 19 -7.11 -32.34 -49.59
N TYR A 20 -5.91 -32.36 -50.22
CA TYR A 20 -4.79 -31.50 -49.82
C TYR A 20 -5.10 -30.02 -50.02
N PHE A 21 -5.73 -29.64 -51.14
CA PHE A 21 -6.18 -28.27 -51.36
C PHE A 21 -7.25 -27.87 -50.34
N TYR A 22 -8.26 -28.71 -50.10
CA TYR A 22 -9.29 -28.45 -49.09
C TYR A 22 -8.69 -28.28 -47.69
N TYR A 23 -7.77 -29.16 -47.29
CA TYR A 23 -7.06 -29.12 -46.01
C TYR A 23 -6.13 -27.91 -45.90
N TYR A 24 -5.42 -27.56 -46.97
CA TYR A 24 -4.56 -26.38 -47.05
C TYR A 24 -5.36 -25.08 -46.99
N PHE A 25 -6.50 -24.99 -47.69
CA PHE A 25 -7.41 -23.84 -47.62
C PHE A 25 -8.13 -23.73 -46.26
N THR A 26 -8.47 -24.85 -45.60
CA THR A 26 -9.02 -24.81 -44.23
C THR A 26 -7.96 -24.40 -43.21
N ILE A 27 -6.70 -24.83 -43.34
CA ILE A 27 -5.60 -24.40 -42.47
C ILE A 27 -5.25 -22.92 -42.68
N ILE A 28 -5.21 -22.44 -43.93
CA ILE A 28 -5.02 -21.01 -44.23
C ILE A 28 -6.19 -20.20 -43.68
N GLY A 29 -7.42 -20.66 -43.89
CA GLY A 29 -8.63 -20.04 -43.33
C GLY A 29 -8.58 -19.96 -41.79
N ALA A 30 -8.15 -21.04 -41.11
CA ALA A 30 -8.00 -21.06 -39.66
C ALA A 30 -6.88 -20.12 -39.16
N LYS A 31 -5.70 -20.11 -39.79
CA LYS A 31 -4.59 -19.20 -39.46
C LYS A 31 -4.92 -17.72 -39.71
N GLN A 32 -5.69 -17.39 -40.74
CA GLN A 32 -6.11 -16.02 -41.03
C GLN A 32 -7.28 -15.55 -40.15
N ASP A 33 -8.19 -16.45 -39.76
CA ASP A 33 -9.27 -16.17 -38.80
C ASP A 33 -8.75 -15.97 -37.36
N GLU A 34 -7.55 -16.49 -37.07
CA GLU A 34 -6.72 -16.17 -35.90
C GLU A 34 -6.08 -14.76 -36.01
N SER A 35 -5.69 -14.31 -37.21
CA SER A 35 -5.17 -12.93 -37.41
C SER A 35 -6.23 -11.84 -37.19
N CYS A 36 -7.51 -12.13 -37.46
CA CYS A 36 -8.64 -11.24 -37.15
C CYS A 36 -8.80 -11.01 -35.63
N LEU A 37 -8.45 -12.02 -34.81
CA LEU A 37 -8.53 -11.97 -33.35
C LEU A 37 -7.35 -11.21 -32.73
N ILE A 38 -6.15 -11.38 -33.29
CA ILE A 38 -4.90 -10.88 -32.68
C ILE A 38 -4.70 -9.39 -32.95
N GLY A 39 -5.18 -8.87 -34.09
CA GLY A 39 -5.04 -7.46 -34.45
C GLY A 39 -5.82 -6.53 -33.51
N GLY A 40 -7.15 -6.63 -33.48
CA GLY A 40 -8.02 -5.65 -32.78
C GLY A 40 -8.10 -5.79 -31.26
N SER A 41 -8.03 -7.01 -30.73
CA SER A 41 -8.24 -7.29 -29.28
C SER A 41 -7.18 -6.67 -28.36
N ASN A 42 -6.02 -6.32 -28.93
CA ASN A 42 -4.94 -5.63 -28.24
C ASN A 42 -5.20 -4.15 -27.95
N TYR A 43 -6.27 -3.56 -28.51
CA TYR A 43 -6.54 -2.12 -28.50
C TYR A 43 -7.85 -1.78 -27.76
N LEU A 44 -8.26 -2.57 -26.78
CA LEU A 44 -9.56 -2.45 -26.09
C LEU A 44 -9.54 -1.53 -24.84
N GLY A 45 -8.51 -0.68 -24.73
CA GLY A 45 -8.37 0.29 -23.64
C GLY A 45 -8.44 -0.37 -22.26
N THR A 46 -9.17 0.23 -21.31
CA THR A 46 -9.31 -0.36 -19.96
C THR A 46 -10.06 -1.70 -19.92
N LYS A 47 -10.67 -2.10 -21.04
CA LYS A 47 -11.51 -3.30 -21.15
C LYS A 47 -10.76 -4.47 -21.78
N THR A 48 -9.48 -4.28 -22.13
CA THR A 48 -8.61 -5.40 -22.50
C THR A 48 -8.58 -6.42 -21.35
N PRO A 49 -8.89 -7.71 -21.61
CA PRO A 49 -8.75 -8.75 -20.60
C PRO A 49 -7.29 -9.03 -20.30
N TYR A 50 -6.98 -9.37 -19.06
CA TYR A 50 -5.61 -9.47 -18.57
C TYR A 50 -4.82 -10.57 -19.29
N ARG A 51 -5.47 -11.66 -19.69
CA ARG A 51 -4.87 -12.76 -20.47
C ARG A 51 -4.16 -12.32 -21.76
N LEU A 52 -4.47 -11.13 -22.31
CA LEU A 52 -3.80 -10.60 -23.50
C LEU A 52 -2.53 -9.79 -23.19
N VAL A 53 -2.31 -9.45 -21.92
CA VAL A 53 -1.16 -8.63 -21.47
C VAL A 53 -0.38 -9.27 -20.33
N ALA A 54 -0.87 -10.37 -19.76
CA ALA A 54 -0.24 -11.13 -18.69
C ALA A 54 1.22 -11.48 -19.05
N ASN A 55 2.06 -11.56 -18.03
CA ASN A 55 3.37 -12.17 -18.18
C ASN A 55 3.21 -13.66 -17.85
N GLU A 56 3.24 -14.52 -18.86
CA GLU A 56 3.09 -15.98 -18.65
C GLU A 56 4.40 -16.65 -18.19
N ASP A 57 5.50 -15.91 -18.12
CA ASP A 57 6.70 -16.34 -17.40
C ASP A 57 6.44 -16.31 -15.89
N ASP A 58 6.39 -17.48 -15.28
CA ASP A 58 6.19 -17.68 -13.85
C ASP A 58 7.48 -18.10 -13.13
N SER A 59 8.63 -18.02 -13.80
CA SER A 59 9.93 -18.36 -13.23
C SER A 59 10.26 -17.51 -12.00
N ALA A 60 10.92 -18.15 -11.02
CA ALA A 60 11.35 -17.49 -9.81
C ALA A 60 12.28 -16.30 -10.13
N ILE A 61 11.99 -15.13 -9.56
CA ILE A 61 12.86 -13.95 -9.74
C ILE A 61 14.01 -14.05 -8.75
N VAL A 62 15.18 -14.43 -9.25
CA VAL A 62 16.40 -14.62 -8.46
C VAL A 62 17.45 -13.59 -8.84
N PHE A 63 17.98 -12.90 -7.84
CA PHE A 63 19.13 -12.01 -7.96
C PHE A 63 20.28 -12.57 -7.12
N GLN A 64 21.45 -12.75 -7.72
CA GLN A 64 22.61 -13.32 -7.03
C GLN A 64 22.97 -12.50 -5.78
N GLY A 65 23.08 -13.16 -4.62
CA GLY A 65 23.39 -12.52 -3.34
C GLY A 65 22.24 -11.69 -2.74
N CYS A 66 21.04 -11.76 -3.30
CA CYS A 66 19.86 -11.06 -2.82
C CYS A 66 18.72 -12.03 -2.46
N HIS A 67 18.01 -11.77 -1.36
CA HIS A 67 16.79 -12.50 -1.02
C HIS A 67 15.62 -11.55 -0.72
N PRO A 68 14.39 -11.90 -1.14
CA PRO A 68 13.23 -11.06 -0.92
C PRO A 68 12.79 -11.14 0.56
N LEU A 69 12.42 -10.00 1.14
CA LEU A 69 12.00 -9.84 2.53
C LEU A 69 10.52 -9.49 2.68
N LYS A 70 9.97 -8.72 1.72
CA LYS A 70 8.61 -8.19 1.82
C LYS A 70 8.04 -7.90 0.44
N ILE A 71 6.74 -8.18 0.25
CA ILE A 71 6.01 -7.89 -0.98
C ILE A 71 4.77 -7.04 -0.69
N VAL A 72 4.55 -6.01 -1.50
CA VAL A 72 3.38 -5.13 -1.45
C VAL A 72 2.79 -5.00 -2.84
N GLY A 73 1.61 -5.54 -3.08
CA GLY A 73 0.89 -5.45 -4.35
C GLY A 73 -0.29 -4.47 -4.30
N VAL A 74 -0.45 -3.68 -5.35
CA VAL A 74 -1.66 -2.91 -5.65
C VAL A 74 -2.25 -3.47 -6.93
N ILE A 75 -3.45 -4.03 -6.85
CA ILE A 75 -4.07 -4.85 -7.89
C ILE A 75 -5.44 -4.27 -8.22
N ARG A 76 -5.71 -4.00 -9.49
CA ARG A 76 -7.03 -3.63 -9.98
C ARG A 76 -7.90 -4.88 -10.05
N HIS A 77 -9.20 -4.73 -9.77
CA HIS A 77 -10.16 -5.83 -9.94
C HIS A 77 -10.10 -6.47 -11.34
N GLY A 78 -10.50 -7.74 -11.42
CA GLY A 78 -10.58 -8.48 -12.68
C GLY A 78 -11.71 -8.04 -13.60
N THR A 79 -11.86 -8.79 -14.70
CA THR A 79 -12.94 -8.60 -15.67
C THR A 79 -14.30 -8.57 -14.99
N ARG A 80 -15.19 -7.69 -15.47
CA ARG A 80 -16.49 -7.43 -14.86
C ARG A 80 -17.56 -7.13 -15.89
N THR A 81 -18.82 -7.26 -15.49
CA THR A 81 -19.97 -6.80 -16.28
C THR A 81 -19.94 -5.28 -16.48
N PRO A 82 -20.62 -4.74 -17.52
CA PRO A 82 -20.82 -3.31 -17.68
C PRO A 82 -21.53 -2.66 -16.50
N GLY A 83 -21.43 -1.33 -16.41
CA GLY A 83 -22.31 -0.56 -15.52
C GLY A 83 -23.64 -0.25 -16.21
N HIS A 84 -24.67 0.07 -15.45
CA HIS A 84 -26.03 0.32 -15.95
C HIS A 84 -26.09 1.32 -17.12
N LYS A 85 -25.32 2.42 -17.07
CA LYS A 85 -25.26 3.42 -18.17
C LYS A 85 -24.73 2.81 -19.48
N ALA A 86 -23.72 1.95 -19.41
CA ALA A 86 -23.13 1.32 -20.58
C ALA A 86 -24.07 0.24 -21.13
N GLU A 87 -24.62 -0.60 -20.24
CA GLU A 87 -25.62 -1.62 -20.62
C GLU A 87 -26.83 -0.99 -21.33
N LYS A 88 -27.44 0.05 -20.75
CA LYS A 88 -28.58 0.75 -21.36
C LYS A 88 -28.24 1.26 -22.75
N LYS A 89 -27.06 1.86 -22.94
CA LYS A 89 -26.60 2.34 -24.26
C LYS A 89 -26.43 1.18 -25.25
N ILE A 90 -25.81 0.07 -24.84
CA ILE A 90 -25.62 -1.11 -25.69
C ILE A 90 -26.97 -1.68 -26.14
N ARG A 91 -27.89 -1.92 -25.19
CA ARG A 91 -29.22 -2.47 -25.50
C ARG A 91 -30.01 -1.55 -26.41
N SER A 92 -30.05 -0.24 -26.12
CA SER A 92 -30.84 0.71 -26.91
C SER A 92 -30.25 0.99 -28.30
N LYS A 93 -28.93 1.17 -28.44
CA LYS A 93 -28.31 1.50 -29.73
C LYS A 93 -28.07 0.27 -30.59
N LEU A 94 -27.34 -0.72 -30.05
CA LEU A 94 -26.96 -1.90 -30.83
C LEU A 94 -28.11 -2.90 -30.97
N GLY A 95 -28.99 -2.98 -29.96
CA GLY A 95 -30.23 -3.75 -30.07
C GLY A 95 -31.11 -3.22 -31.19
N ALA A 96 -31.40 -1.91 -31.20
CA ALA A 96 -32.20 -1.29 -32.27
C ALA A 96 -31.54 -1.48 -33.65
N LEU A 97 -30.22 -1.28 -33.75
CA LEU A 97 -29.49 -1.49 -35.00
C LEU A 97 -29.62 -2.95 -35.49
N ARG A 98 -29.48 -3.93 -34.59
CA ARG A 98 -29.70 -5.35 -34.90
C ARG A 98 -31.12 -5.60 -35.36
N ASP A 99 -32.13 -5.07 -34.65
CA ASP A 99 -33.55 -5.27 -34.97
C ASP A 99 -33.89 -4.68 -36.36
N HIS A 100 -33.31 -3.53 -36.72
CA HIS A 100 -33.46 -2.94 -38.06
C HIS A 100 -32.81 -3.80 -39.16
N ILE A 101 -31.63 -4.37 -38.91
CA ILE A 101 -30.95 -5.30 -39.83
C ILE A 101 -31.76 -6.60 -39.97
N GLU A 102 -32.32 -7.10 -38.86
CA GLU A 102 -33.14 -8.31 -38.84
C GLU A 102 -34.43 -8.16 -39.63
N ALA A 103 -35.14 -7.04 -39.44
CA ALA A 103 -36.39 -6.72 -40.13
C ALA A 103 -36.21 -6.36 -41.63
N GLY A 104 -34.98 -6.30 -42.15
CA GLY A 104 -34.70 -5.89 -43.53
C GLY A 104 -34.92 -4.39 -43.78
N ASN A 105 -35.00 -3.59 -42.70
CA ASN A 105 -35.17 -2.12 -42.78
C ASN A 105 -33.87 -1.41 -43.14
N LEU A 106 -32.73 -2.10 -43.06
CA LEU A 106 -31.43 -1.63 -43.49
C LEU A 106 -30.89 -2.51 -44.61
N PRO A 107 -30.14 -1.93 -45.57
CA PRO A 107 -29.49 -2.71 -46.61
C PRO A 107 -28.61 -3.82 -46.02
N GLU A 108 -28.36 -4.87 -46.80
CA GLU A 108 -27.35 -5.85 -46.42
C GLU A 108 -26.00 -5.17 -46.20
N LEU A 109 -25.23 -5.71 -45.24
CA LEU A 109 -23.85 -5.26 -45.02
C LEU A 109 -23.10 -5.36 -46.34
N ASN A 110 -22.24 -4.38 -46.62
CA ASN A 110 -21.59 -4.31 -47.91
C ASN A 110 -20.69 -5.53 -48.16
N SER A 111 -21.15 -6.45 -49.01
CA SER A 111 -20.50 -7.72 -49.33
C SER A 111 -19.20 -7.54 -50.12
N VAL A 112 -18.99 -6.37 -50.73
CA VAL A 112 -17.76 -6.05 -51.50
C VAL A 112 -16.54 -5.91 -50.57
N LEU A 113 -16.75 -5.70 -49.27
CA LEU A 113 -15.69 -5.63 -48.25
C LEU A 113 -15.50 -6.96 -47.51
N GLU A 114 -16.06 -8.08 -48.01
CA GLU A 114 -15.87 -9.44 -47.48
C GLU A 114 -14.40 -9.86 -47.52
N ASN A 115 -13.67 -9.47 -46.48
CA ASN A 115 -12.52 -10.22 -46.00
C ASN A 115 -13.01 -11.36 -45.09
N PHE A 116 -12.17 -12.38 -44.89
CA PHE A 116 -12.49 -13.59 -44.10
C PHE A 116 -13.08 -13.28 -42.70
N CYS A 117 -12.71 -12.15 -42.07
CA CYS A 117 -13.22 -11.69 -40.77
C CYS A 117 -14.73 -11.29 -40.77
N GLN A 118 -15.30 -11.00 -41.94
CA GLN A 118 -16.69 -10.61 -42.14
C GLN A 118 -17.58 -11.78 -42.61
N TYR A 119 -17.02 -13.00 -42.70
CA TYR A 119 -17.78 -14.18 -43.06
C TYR A 119 -19.01 -14.35 -42.16
N ASN A 120 -20.19 -14.49 -42.79
CA ASN A 120 -21.49 -14.58 -42.14
C ASN A 120 -21.79 -13.46 -41.12
N LEU A 121 -21.13 -12.29 -41.22
CA LEU A 121 -21.29 -11.21 -40.25
C LEU A 121 -22.74 -10.73 -40.14
N HIS A 122 -23.41 -10.57 -41.28
CA HIS A 122 -24.82 -10.17 -41.33
C HIS A 122 -25.71 -11.15 -40.53
N LYS A 123 -25.49 -12.46 -40.70
CA LYS A 123 -26.19 -13.51 -39.96
C LYS A 123 -25.85 -13.52 -38.47
N ARG A 124 -24.59 -13.27 -38.11
CA ARG A 124 -24.15 -13.17 -36.70
C ARG A 124 -24.77 -11.96 -36.00
N ILE A 125 -24.87 -10.81 -36.68
CA ILE A 125 -25.55 -9.63 -36.14
C ILE A 125 -27.04 -9.91 -35.95
N LYS A 126 -27.74 -10.48 -36.95
CA LYS A 126 -29.18 -10.83 -36.81
C LYS A 126 -29.46 -11.71 -35.59
N LYS A 127 -28.58 -12.67 -35.30
CA LYS A 127 -28.69 -13.58 -34.15
C LYS A 127 -28.12 -13.03 -32.85
N TRP A 128 -27.50 -11.85 -32.87
CA TRP A 128 -26.85 -11.31 -31.70
C TRP A 128 -27.88 -10.89 -30.65
N ALA A 129 -27.63 -11.30 -29.41
CA ALA A 129 -28.36 -10.86 -28.24
C ALA A 129 -27.36 -10.42 -27.18
N PHE A 130 -27.65 -9.30 -26.52
CA PHE A 130 -26.82 -8.84 -25.40
C PHE A 130 -27.14 -9.65 -24.14
N VAL A 131 -26.37 -10.73 -23.95
CA VAL A 131 -26.46 -11.64 -22.81
C VAL A 131 -25.35 -11.31 -21.81
N LEU A 132 -25.75 -10.98 -20.59
CA LEU A 132 -24.81 -10.83 -19.48
C LEU A 132 -24.44 -12.21 -18.97
N GLU A 133 -23.15 -12.44 -18.73
CA GLU A 133 -22.68 -13.67 -18.09
C GLU A 133 -23.21 -13.81 -16.65
N LYS A 134 -23.35 -12.69 -15.95
CA LYS A 134 -23.81 -12.63 -14.56
C LYS A 134 -24.79 -11.48 -14.39
N GLU A 135 -25.88 -11.73 -13.67
CA GLU A 135 -26.82 -10.68 -13.28
C GLU A 135 -26.17 -9.74 -12.23
N GLY A 136 -26.34 -8.43 -12.43
CA GLY A 136 -25.77 -7.39 -11.57
C GLY A 136 -24.75 -6.49 -12.28
N GLU A 137 -24.73 -5.21 -11.91
CA GLU A 137 -23.88 -4.23 -12.57
C GLU A 137 -22.46 -4.17 -12.00
N LYS A 138 -21.47 -4.11 -12.90
CA LYS A 138 -20.03 -4.06 -12.55
C LYS A 138 -19.58 -5.23 -11.67
N PHE A 139 -20.28 -6.36 -11.73
CA PHE A 139 -19.94 -7.55 -10.97
C PHE A 139 -18.77 -8.28 -11.61
N LEU A 140 -17.90 -8.86 -10.78
CA LEU A 140 -16.81 -9.71 -11.26
C LEU A 140 -17.38 -10.89 -12.06
N THR A 141 -16.85 -11.09 -13.25
CA THR A 141 -17.19 -12.18 -14.17
C THR A 141 -16.34 -13.41 -13.90
N LYS A 142 -16.71 -14.57 -14.45
CA LYS A 142 -15.91 -15.80 -14.36
C LYS A 142 -14.50 -15.62 -14.91
N GLU A 143 -14.35 -14.86 -16.01
CA GLU A 143 -13.00 -14.48 -16.48
C GLU A 143 -12.24 -13.70 -15.40
N GLY A 144 -12.88 -12.74 -14.72
CA GLY A 144 -12.24 -11.97 -13.66
C GLY A 144 -11.84 -12.80 -12.45
N GLU A 145 -12.60 -13.85 -12.11
CA GLU A 145 -12.23 -14.85 -11.11
C GLU A 145 -10.95 -15.59 -11.52
N ASP A 146 -10.96 -16.13 -12.75
CA ASP A 146 -9.84 -16.91 -13.30
C ASP A 146 -8.57 -16.06 -13.46
N GLU A 147 -8.70 -14.79 -13.88
CA GLU A 147 -7.60 -13.84 -13.96
C GLU A 147 -6.92 -13.65 -12.59
N MET A 148 -7.71 -13.48 -11.52
CA MET A 148 -7.18 -13.31 -10.16
C MET A 148 -6.50 -14.57 -9.63
N ILE A 149 -7.10 -15.74 -9.87
CA ILE A 149 -6.50 -17.03 -9.50
C ILE A 149 -5.15 -17.21 -10.21
N LYS A 150 -5.12 -17.02 -11.53
CA LYS A 150 -3.91 -17.23 -12.34
C LYS A 150 -2.82 -16.23 -11.99
N LEU A 151 -3.18 -14.95 -11.80
CA LEU A 151 -2.25 -13.91 -11.37
C LEU A 151 -1.62 -14.27 -10.01
N ALA A 152 -2.43 -14.68 -9.02
CA ALA A 152 -1.93 -15.10 -7.72
C ALA A 152 -0.97 -16.30 -7.80
N LYS A 153 -1.32 -17.32 -8.59
CA LYS A 153 -0.47 -18.50 -8.81
C LYS A 153 0.88 -18.11 -9.40
N ARG A 154 0.91 -17.26 -10.42
CA ARG A 154 2.16 -16.79 -11.02
C ARG A 154 2.98 -15.96 -10.05
N ILE A 155 2.38 -15.01 -9.33
CA ILE A 155 3.10 -14.22 -8.32
C ILE A 155 3.69 -15.15 -7.24
N LYS A 156 2.96 -16.19 -6.80
CA LYS A 156 3.44 -17.21 -5.87
C LYS A 156 4.64 -17.98 -6.42
N SER A 157 4.57 -18.49 -7.65
CA SER A 157 5.68 -19.17 -8.34
C SER A 157 6.92 -18.28 -8.48
N ARG A 158 6.72 -16.98 -8.71
CA ARG A 158 7.82 -16.01 -8.90
C ARG A 158 8.53 -15.64 -7.59
N PHE A 159 7.85 -15.75 -6.45
CA PHE A 159 8.39 -15.43 -5.12
C PHE A 159 8.14 -16.55 -4.09
N PRO A 160 8.69 -17.76 -4.34
CA PRO A 160 8.37 -18.94 -3.54
C PRO A 160 8.77 -18.80 -2.08
N THR A 161 9.88 -18.11 -1.78
CA THR A 161 10.35 -17.88 -0.40
C THR A 161 9.46 -16.94 0.42
N LEU A 162 8.69 -16.07 -0.22
CA LEU A 162 7.73 -15.17 0.44
C LEU A 162 6.31 -15.74 0.49
N LEU A 163 5.91 -16.53 -0.52
CA LEU A 163 4.51 -16.84 -0.79
C LEU A 163 4.13 -18.33 -0.73
N ASN A 164 5.10 -19.24 -0.56
CA ASN A 164 4.79 -20.67 -0.34
C ASN A 164 4.47 -21.03 1.11
N GLN A 165 4.43 -20.04 2.01
CA GLN A 165 4.02 -20.25 3.39
C GLN A 165 2.50 -20.48 3.49
N GLU A 166 2.08 -21.30 4.44
CA GLU A 166 0.66 -21.44 4.80
C GLU A 166 0.04 -20.09 5.16
N TYR A 167 -1.28 -19.99 5.01
CA TYR A 167 -1.96 -18.75 5.34
C TYR A 167 -1.83 -18.45 6.84
N SER A 168 -1.38 -17.24 7.12
CA SER A 168 -1.48 -16.62 8.43
C SER A 168 -1.73 -15.12 8.25
N ASN A 169 -2.69 -14.57 8.98
CA ASN A 169 -2.93 -13.12 9.04
C ASN A 169 -1.75 -12.33 9.65
N LYS A 170 -0.72 -13.03 10.18
CA LYS A 170 0.58 -12.44 10.53
C LYS A 170 1.44 -12.12 9.33
N SER A 171 1.47 -13.04 8.36
CA SER A 171 2.35 -13.01 7.20
C SER A 171 1.67 -12.34 6.03
N TYR A 172 0.34 -12.38 5.98
CA TYR A 172 -0.47 -11.85 4.90
C TYR A 172 -1.49 -10.83 5.37
N TYR A 173 -1.61 -9.73 4.62
CA TYR A 173 -2.68 -8.76 4.78
C TYR A 173 -3.30 -8.41 3.44
N PHE A 174 -4.61 -8.63 3.35
CA PHE A 174 -5.41 -8.33 2.16
C PHE A 174 -6.37 -7.20 2.51
N ARG A 175 -6.49 -6.18 1.65
CA ARG A 175 -7.48 -5.11 1.83
C ARG A 175 -8.05 -4.72 0.48
N PHE A 176 -9.36 -4.47 0.43
CA PHE A 176 -10.08 -4.11 -0.79
C PHE A 176 -10.97 -2.88 -0.56
N THR A 177 -11.32 -2.20 -1.65
CA THR A 177 -12.33 -1.13 -1.58
C THR A 177 -13.73 -1.68 -1.41
N ASP A 178 -14.65 -0.89 -0.86
CA ASP A 178 -16.06 -1.26 -0.64
C ASP A 178 -16.86 -1.39 -1.95
N THR A 179 -16.52 -2.39 -2.78
CA THR A 179 -17.24 -2.78 -3.99
C THR A 179 -17.19 -4.29 -4.18
N GLN A 180 -18.25 -4.86 -4.76
CA GLN A 180 -18.33 -6.32 -5.01
C GLN A 180 -17.12 -6.83 -5.81
N ARG A 181 -16.78 -6.16 -6.92
CA ARG A 181 -15.70 -6.60 -7.81
C ARG A 181 -14.31 -6.65 -7.16
N THR A 182 -13.99 -5.72 -6.26
CA THR A 182 -12.70 -5.70 -5.55
C THR A 182 -12.67 -6.69 -4.41
N ARG A 183 -13.79 -6.86 -3.69
CA ARG A 183 -13.96 -7.91 -2.67
C ARG A 183 -13.80 -9.30 -3.28
N GLU A 184 -14.52 -9.61 -4.34
CA GLU A 184 -14.42 -10.91 -5.01
C GLU A 184 -13.06 -11.10 -5.65
N SER A 185 -12.46 -10.06 -6.24
CA SER A 185 -11.08 -10.16 -6.76
C SER A 185 -10.09 -10.56 -5.66
N ALA A 186 -10.22 -9.98 -4.46
CA ALA A 186 -9.39 -10.35 -3.32
C ALA A 186 -9.57 -11.83 -2.92
N LYS A 187 -10.83 -12.31 -2.88
CA LYS A 187 -11.13 -13.72 -2.58
C LYS A 187 -10.54 -14.68 -3.60
N PHE A 188 -10.74 -14.43 -4.90
CA PHE A 188 -10.22 -15.30 -5.95
C PHE A 188 -8.69 -15.25 -6.06
N PHE A 189 -8.09 -14.10 -5.75
CA PHE A 189 -6.64 -14.00 -5.59
C PHE A 189 -6.15 -14.89 -4.44
N THR A 190 -6.83 -14.88 -3.29
CA THR A 190 -6.47 -15.75 -2.16
C THR A 190 -6.67 -17.24 -2.46
N ILE A 191 -7.68 -17.61 -3.26
CA ILE A 191 -7.85 -18.97 -3.78
C ILE A 191 -6.64 -19.38 -4.63
N GLY A 192 -6.13 -18.47 -5.48
CA GLY A 192 -4.92 -18.73 -6.25
C GLY A 192 -3.66 -18.89 -5.39
N LEU A 193 -3.55 -18.16 -4.27
CA LEU A 193 -2.41 -18.29 -3.35
C LEU A 193 -2.48 -19.56 -2.48
N PHE A 194 -3.65 -19.89 -1.95
CA PHE A 194 -3.77 -20.85 -0.84
C PHE A 194 -4.62 -22.08 -1.16
N GLY A 195 -5.28 -22.14 -2.33
CA GLY A 195 -6.19 -23.24 -2.67
C GLY A 195 -7.33 -23.33 -1.65
N ASN A 196 -7.49 -24.51 -1.05
CA ASN A 196 -8.57 -24.79 -0.08
C ASN A 196 -8.46 -23.93 1.20
N GLU A 197 -7.24 -23.59 1.62
CA GLU A 197 -6.98 -22.76 2.82
C GLU A 197 -7.49 -21.32 2.66
N ALA A 198 -7.87 -20.90 1.45
CA ALA A 198 -8.41 -19.56 1.20
C ALA A 198 -9.69 -19.27 1.98
N GLN A 199 -10.45 -20.29 2.41
CA GLN A 199 -11.65 -20.12 3.23
C GLN A 199 -11.35 -19.54 4.63
N HIS A 200 -10.13 -19.73 5.13
CA HIS A 200 -9.70 -19.25 6.44
C HIS A 200 -9.10 -17.84 6.37
N VAL A 201 -9.01 -17.26 5.17
CA VAL A 201 -8.42 -15.93 5.00
C VAL A 201 -9.32 -14.86 5.60
N TRP A 202 -8.79 -14.20 6.63
CA TRP A 202 -9.40 -13.02 7.21
C TRP A 202 -9.22 -11.80 6.29
N PHE A 203 -10.31 -11.07 6.11
CA PHE A 203 -10.32 -9.77 5.43
C PHE A 203 -10.83 -8.69 6.40
N PRO A 204 -10.20 -7.50 6.43
CA PRO A 204 -10.72 -6.36 7.16
C PRO A 204 -11.99 -5.81 6.48
N GLU A 205 -12.88 -5.23 7.28
CA GLU A 205 -14.02 -4.48 6.76
C GLU A 205 -13.55 -3.33 5.86
N PRO A 206 -14.15 -3.15 4.66
CA PRO A 206 -13.73 -2.12 3.74
C PRO A 206 -14.13 -0.72 4.23
N GLU A 207 -13.25 0.26 4.03
CA GLU A 207 -13.55 1.65 4.38
C GLU A 207 -14.47 2.31 3.35
N LYS A 208 -15.59 2.89 3.80
CA LYS A 208 -16.51 3.66 2.94
C LYS A 208 -15.84 4.88 2.29
N LYS A 209 -14.99 5.57 3.05
CA LYS A 209 -14.19 6.72 2.61
C LYS A 209 -12.71 6.36 2.67
N ASP A 210 -12.26 5.59 1.69
CA ASP A 210 -10.89 5.07 1.66
C ASP A 210 -9.88 6.09 1.08
N GLN A 211 -9.12 6.75 1.96
CA GLN A 211 -8.05 7.70 1.58
C GLN A 211 -6.79 7.03 1.00
N ILE A 212 -6.72 5.70 0.97
CA ILE A 212 -5.56 4.95 0.46
C ILE A 212 -5.89 4.31 -0.89
N LEU A 213 -7.00 3.58 -0.97
CA LEU A 213 -7.39 2.81 -2.15
C LEU A 213 -8.40 3.54 -3.05
N ARG A 214 -9.03 4.63 -2.59
CA ARG A 214 -9.96 5.46 -3.37
C ARG A 214 -9.76 6.96 -3.12
N PHE A 215 -8.53 7.41 -2.86
CA PHE A 215 -8.21 8.81 -2.57
C PHE A 215 -8.85 9.80 -3.55
N TYR A 216 -8.93 9.46 -4.84
CA TYR A 216 -9.48 10.35 -5.86
C TYR A 216 -10.97 10.67 -5.71
N LYS A 217 -11.74 9.80 -5.04
CA LYS A 217 -13.14 10.09 -4.70
C LYS A 217 -13.32 10.97 -3.47
N LEU A 218 -12.22 11.32 -2.79
CA LEU A 218 -12.19 12.18 -1.61
C LEU A 218 -11.43 13.49 -1.87
N CYS A 219 -11.04 13.73 -3.12
CA CYS A 219 -10.23 14.88 -3.49
C CYS A 219 -11.09 15.95 -4.17
N ASP A 220 -11.66 16.87 -3.40
CA ASP A 220 -12.61 17.88 -3.91
C ASP A 220 -12.00 18.74 -5.02
N LYS A 221 -10.73 19.12 -4.90
CA LYS A 221 -9.99 19.82 -5.96
C LYS A 221 -9.99 19.05 -7.27
N TRP A 222 -9.67 17.75 -7.25
CA TRP A 222 -9.68 16.93 -8.47
C TRP A 222 -11.09 16.78 -9.04
N ILE A 223 -12.08 16.57 -8.18
CA ILE A 223 -13.48 16.44 -8.60
C ILE A 223 -13.91 17.69 -9.37
N LYS A 224 -13.69 18.88 -8.82
CA LYS A 224 -14.13 20.14 -9.44
C LYS A 224 -13.25 20.61 -10.59
N GLU A 225 -11.92 20.49 -10.47
CA GLU A 225 -11.00 21.01 -11.47
C GLU A 225 -10.74 20.05 -12.64
N VAL A 226 -11.06 18.76 -12.51
CA VAL A 226 -10.78 17.72 -13.51
C VAL A 226 -12.00 16.86 -13.85
N ASP A 227 -12.60 16.15 -12.89
CA ASP A 227 -13.69 15.17 -13.16
C ASP A 227 -14.94 15.86 -13.72
N GLU A 228 -15.30 17.02 -13.14
CA GLU A 228 -16.46 17.84 -13.54
C GLU A 228 -16.10 18.95 -14.53
N ASN A 229 -14.82 19.16 -14.81
CA ASN A 229 -14.34 20.25 -15.66
C ASN A 229 -14.23 19.80 -17.13
N SER A 230 -14.89 20.50 -18.04
CA SER A 230 -14.83 20.20 -19.48
C SER A 230 -13.42 20.25 -20.07
N LYS A 231 -12.48 21.00 -19.46
CA LYS A 231 -11.07 21.03 -19.88
C LYS A 231 -10.41 19.67 -19.91
N SER A 232 -10.84 18.71 -19.07
CA SER A 232 -10.30 17.35 -19.08
C SER A 232 -10.77 16.53 -20.28
N SER A 233 -11.82 16.96 -20.96
CA SER A 233 -12.40 16.32 -22.13
C SER A 233 -12.15 17.09 -23.44
N GLU A 234 -11.64 18.32 -23.36
CA GLU A 234 -11.41 19.22 -24.51
C GLU A 234 -10.57 18.57 -25.62
N GLU A 235 -9.46 17.92 -25.27
CA GLU A 235 -8.60 17.27 -26.25
C GLU A 235 -9.25 16.04 -26.88
N LEU A 236 -10.10 15.33 -26.14
CA LEU A 236 -10.93 14.28 -26.72
C LEU A 236 -11.95 14.89 -27.69
N GLU A 237 -12.68 15.93 -27.29
CA GLU A 237 -13.70 16.59 -28.12
C GLU A 237 -13.11 17.12 -29.43
N LYS A 238 -11.96 17.79 -29.40
CA LYS A 238 -11.24 18.21 -30.60
C LYS A 238 -10.81 17.02 -31.45
N PHE A 239 -10.35 15.93 -30.83
CA PHE A 239 -9.95 14.73 -31.55
C PHE A 239 -11.11 14.11 -32.33
N LEU A 240 -12.31 14.08 -31.73
CA LEU A 240 -13.52 13.57 -32.39
C LEU A 240 -13.94 14.37 -33.63
N LEU A 241 -13.47 15.62 -33.76
CA LEU A 241 -13.75 16.50 -34.90
C LEU A 241 -12.70 16.40 -36.03
N THR A 242 -11.62 15.63 -35.83
CA THR A 242 -10.56 15.48 -36.82
C THR A 242 -11.02 14.70 -38.05
N ASP A 243 -10.40 14.96 -39.20
CA ASP A 243 -10.73 14.26 -40.44
C ASP A 243 -10.44 12.76 -40.36
N GLU A 244 -9.48 12.34 -39.53
CA GLU A 244 -9.21 10.93 -39.29
C GLU A 244 -10.39 10.20 -38.62
N VAL A 245 -11.04 10.83 -37.64
CA VAL A 245 -12.24 10.27 -37.02
C VAL A 245 -13.40 10.32 -38.01
N LYS A 246 -13.57 11.40 -38.78
CA LYS A 246 -14.59 11.47 -39.84
C LYS A 246 -14.40 10.35 -40.88
N ASP A 247 -13.17 10.09 -41.30
CA ASP A 247 -12.86 9.04 -42.26
C ASP A 247 -13.04 7.64 -41.67
N MET A 248 -12.77 7.45 -40.38
CA MET A 248 -13.16 6.22 -39.66
C MET A 248 -14.67 6.03 -39.70
N LEU A 249 -15.46 7.06 -39.40
CA LEU A 249 -16.92 6.98 -39.45
C LEU A 249 -17.43 6.66 -40.87
N LYS A 250 -16.85 7.26 -41.91
CA LYS A 250 -17.18 6.94 -43.31
C LYS A 250 -16.90 5.47 -43.63
N ARG A 251 -15.70 4.95 -43.29
CA ARG A 251 -15.36 3.53 -43.53
C ARG A 251 -16.28 2.57 -42.77
N VAL A 252 -16.65 2.88 -41.53
CA VAL A 252 -17.60 2.05 -40.77
C VAL A 252 -19.00 2.15 -41.38
N ALA A 253 -19.44 3.33 -41.78
CA ALA A 253 -20.73 3.55 -42.43
C ALA A 253 -20.83 2.79 -43.77
N GLU A 254 -19.76 2.77 -44.57
CA GLU A 254 -19.66 2.00 -45.82
C GLU A 254 -19.78 0.50 -45.58
N ARG A 255 -19.09 -0.04 -44.56
CA ARG A 255 -19.21 -1.47 -44.17
C ARG A 255 -20.62 -1.81 -43.70
N MET A 256 -21.23 -0.91 -42.95
CA MET A 256 -22.57 -1.10 -42.43
C MET A 256 -23.69 -0.82 -43.44
N ASN A 257 -23.36 -0.15 -44.55
CA ASN A 257 -24.33 0.41 -45.47
C ASN A 257 -25.41 1.26 -44.75
N TYR A 258 -24.97 2.00 -43.72
CA TYR A 258 -25.82 2.80 -42.83
C TYR A 258 -25.02 3.94 -42.21
N THR A 259 -25.63 5.12 -42.09
CA THR A 259 -24.98 6.27 -41.46
C THR A 259 -24.78 6.04 -39.97
N VAL A 260 -23.53 6.06 -39.51
CA VAL A 260 -23.18 5.95 -38.09
C VAL A 260 -22.58 7.25 -37.56
N ASN A 261 -22.85 7.56 -36.29
CA ASN A 261 -22.11 8.58 -35.55
C ASN A 261 -21.06 7.93 -34.62
N TYR A 262 -20.23 8.77 -33.98
CA TYR A 262 -19.18 8.29 -33.09
C TYR A 262 -19.71 7.49 -31.89
N GLU A 263 -20.84 7.84 -31.31
CA GLU A 263 -21.41 7.11 -30.17
C GLU A 263 -21.92 5.72 -30.58
N ASP A 264 -22.33 5.52 -31.83
CA ASP A 264 -22.67 4.20 -32.37
C ASP A 264 -21.42 3.33 -32.47
N VAL A 265 -20.37 3.83 -33.12
CA VAL A 265 -19.08 3.12 -33.27
C VAL A 265 -18.43 2.84 -31.92
N LYS A 266 -18.49 3.78 -30.98
CA LYS A 266 -18.03 3.60 -29.60
C LYS A 266 -18.84 2.55 -28.85
N SER A 267 -20.14 2.41 -29.13
CA SER A 267 -20.98 1.35 -28.56
C SER A 267 -20.55 -0.02 -29.12
N MET A 268 -20.24 -0.11 -30.41
CA MET A 268 -19.69 -1.32 -31.05
C MET A 268 -18.36 -1.71 -30.41
N TYR A 269 -17.44 -0.75 -30.28
CA TYR A 269 -16.13 -0.94 -29.63
C TYR A 269 -16.26 -1.35 -28.16
N THR A 270 -17.17 -0.71 -27.41
CA THR A 270 -17.39 -1.03 -26.00
C THR A 270 -17.96 -2.44 -25.83
N THR A 271 -18.92 -2.82 -26.67
CA THR A 271 -19.53 -4.17 -26.66
C THR A 271 -18.51 -5.22 -27.05
N CYS A 272 -17.74 -4.96 -28.13
CA CYS A 272 -16.60 -5.77 -28.53
C CYS A 272 -15.63 -5.98 -27.37
N GLY A 273 -15.30 -4.92 -26.62
CA GLY A 273 -14.40 -5.00 -25.47
C GLY A 273 -14.91 -5.89 -24.34
N PHE A 274 -16.17 -5.71 -23.93
CA PHE A 274 -16.76 -6.54 -22.87
C PHE A 274 -16.94 -7.99 -23.29
N GLU A 275 -17.45 -8.24 -24.50
CA GLU A 275 -17.66 -9.60 -25.01
C GLU A 275 -16.34 -10.35 -25.19
N THR A 276 -15.31 -9.69 -25.71
CA THR A 276 -13.95 -10.27 -25.78
C THR A 276 -13.36 -10.53 -24.39
N ALA A 277 -13.72 -9.70 -23.40
CA ALA A 277 -13.19 -9.85 -22.05
C ALA A 277 -13.80 -11.06 -21.33
N TRP A 278 -15.13 -11.17 -21.26
CA TRP A 278 -15.78 -12.25 -20.48
C TRP A 278 -15.94 -13.57 -21.24
N ASN A 279 -15.79 -13.61 -22.57
CA ASN A 279 -16.01 -14.80 -23.38
C ASN A 279 -14.78 -15.08 -24.25
N ARG A 280 -14.21 -16.27 -24.06
CA ARG A 280 -13.00 -16.73 -24.77
C ARG A 280 -13.30 -17.38 -26.11
N GLU A 281 -14.49 -17.95 -26.27
CA GLU A 281 -14.84 -18.85 -27.36
C GLU A 281 -15.66 -18.14 -28.45
N THR A 282 -16.53 -17.22 -28.06
CA THR A 282 -17.43 -16.53 -28.98
C THR A 282 -16.85 -15.19 -29.43
N LYS A 283 -16.71 -15.00 -30.74
CA LYS A 283 -16.31 -13.72 -31.31
C LYS A 283 -17.50 -12.77 -31.37
N SER A 284 -17.38 -11.60 -30.73
CA SER A 284 -18.38 -10.54 -30.85
C SER A 284 -18.53 -10.13 -32.32
N PRO A 285 -19.74 -10.13 -32.89
CA PRO A 285 -19.95 -9.63 -34.26
C PRO A 285 -19.62 -8.14 -34.37
N TRP A 286 -19.75 -7.38 -33.28
CA TRP A 286 -19.42 -5.96 -33.26
C TRP A 286 -17.92 -5.68 -33.39
N CYS A 287 -17.05 -6.63 -32.99
CA CYS A 287 -15.62 -6.51 -33.27
C CYS A 287 -15.32 -6.60 -34.78
N SER A 288 -16.06 -7.44 -35.51
CA SER A 288 -15.83 -7.69 -36.94
C SER A 288 -16.17 -6.49 -37.84
N LEU A 289 -16.86 -5.46 -37.32
CA LEU A 289 -17.15 -4.21 -38.03
C LEU A 289 -16.01 -3.18 -37.97
N LEU A 290 -15.00 -3.42 -37.14
CA LEU A 290 -13.90 -2.49 -36.88
C LEU A 290 -12.58 -3.05 -37.43
N SER A 291 -11.87 -2.26 -38.24
CA SER A 291 -10.52 -2.61 -38.69
C SER A 291 -9.48 -2.28 -37.60
N GLU A 292 -8.27 -2.84 -37.69
CA GLU A 292 -7.17 -2.49 -36.78
C GLU A 292 -6.91 -0.97 -36.72
N ARG A 293 -7.03 -0.29 -37.86
CA ARG A 293 -6.89 1.18 -37.92
C ARG A 293 -7.98 1.88 -37.11
N ASP A 294 -9.22 1.38 -37.18
CA ASP A 294 -10.32 1.96 -36.42
C ASP A 294 -10.13 1.68 -34.91
N PHE A 295 -9.66 0.48 -34.55
CA PHE A 295 -9.28 0.14 -33.17
C PHE A 295 -8.20 1.08 -32.60
N LYS A 296 -7.16 1.40 -33.37
CA LYS A 296 -6.11 2.35 -32.95
C LYS A 296 -6.66 3.76 -32.72
N ILE A 297 -7.57 4.22 -33.57
CA ILE A 297 -8.24 5.53 -33.42
C ILE A 297 -9.11 5.55 -32.17
N LEU A 298 -9.90 4.50 -31.94
CA LEU A 298 -10.77 4.35 -30.77
C LEU A 298 -9.98 4.21 -29.46
N GLU A 299 -8.88 3.46 -29.49
CA GLU A 299 -7.95 3.36 -28.36
C GLU A 299 -7.34 4.72 -28.03
N TYR A 300 -6.90 5.47 -29.04
CA TYR A 300 -6.33 6.80 -28.80
C TYR A 300 -7.35 7.76 -28.18
N ALA A 301 -8.63 7.65 -28.55
CA ALA A 301 -9.70 8.41 -27.91
C ALA A 301 -9.87 8.05 -26.41
N GLU A 302 -9.81 6.76 -26.04
CA GLU A 302 -9.79 6.35 -24.62
C GLU A 302 -8.51 6.83 -23.92
N ASP A 303 -7.36 6.79 -24.58
CA ASP A 303 -6.10 7.25 -24.02
C ASP A 303 -6.10 8.74 -23.73
N LEU A 304 -6.64 9.57 -24.63
CA LEU A 304 -6.84 11.01 -24.37
C LEU A 304 -7.69 11.20 -23.10
N LYS A 305 -8.83 10.50 -23.02
CA LYS A 305 -9.72 10.59 -21.86
C LYS A 305 -8.99 10.29 -20.54
N TYR A 306 -8.25 9.18 -20.48
CA TYR A 306 -7.57 8.75 -19.25
C TYR A 306 -6.26 9.52 -19.00
N TYR A 307 -5.57 9.98 -20.04
CA TYR A 307 -4.39 10.84 -19.90
C TYR A 307 -4.75 12.15 -19.19
N TRP A 308 -5.85 12.77 -19.61
CA TRP A 308 -6.32 14.03 -19.03
C TRP A 308 -7.03 13.84 -17.69
N ASN A 309 -7.87 12.82 -17.51
CA ASN A 309 -8.60 12.62 -16.23
C ASN A 309 -7.81 11.93 -15.10
N ASP A 310 -6.90 11.01 -15.46
CA ASP A 310 -6.28 10.10 -14.49
C ASP A 310 -4.75 10.06 -14.58
N GLY A 311 -4.18 10.54 -15.70
CA GLY A 311 -2.74 10.52 -15.98
C GLY A 311 -2.08 11.88 -15.88
N TYR A 312 -1.21 12.17 -16.83
CA TYR A 312 -0.30 13.33 -16.79
C TYR A 312 -0.93 14.67 -17.18
N GLY A 313 -2.19 14.71 -17.65
CA GLY A 313 -2.81 15.94 -18.12
C GLY A 313 -2.89 17.05 -17.06
N PHE A 314 -3.18 16.69 -15.81
CA PHE A 314 -3.17 17.63 -14.68
C PHE A 314 -2.27 17.15 -13.54
N GLU A 315 -1.61 18.08 -12.86
CA GLU A 315 -0.70 17.73 -11.76
C GLU A 315 -1.43 17.11 -10.56
N ILE A 316 -2.66 17.55 -10.30
CA ILE A 316 -3.47 17.03 -9.19
C ILE A 316 -3.74 15.53 -9.33
N ASN A 317 -3.79 14.99 -10.55
CA ASN A 317 -4.00 13.55 -10.80
C ASN A 317 -2.94 12.69 -10.10
N ARG A 318 -1.68 13.08 -10.21
CA ARG A 318 -0.56 12.37 -9.58
C ARG A 318 -0.39 12.75 -8.11
N ASN A 319 -0.43 14.04 -7.76
CA ASN A 319 -0.13 14.50 -6.39
C ASN A 319 -1.03 13.87 -5.32
N GLN A 320 -2.31 13.65 -5.64
CA GLN A 320 -3.28 13.04 -4.72
C GLN A 320 -3.01 11.55 -4.43
N ALA A 321 -2.15 10.87 -5.19
CA ALA A 321 -1.78 9.46 -4.96
C ALA A 321 -0.75 9.28 -3.82
N CYS A 322 -0.24 10.39 -3.26
CA CYS A 322 0.76 10.34 -2.21
C CYS A 322 0.39 9.51 -0.96
N PRO A 323 -0.88 9.40 -0.50
CA PRO A 323 -1.22 8.58 0.65
C PRO A 323 -0.97 7.09 0.43
N LEU A 324 -1.27 6.59 -0.78
CA LEU A 324 -1.00 5.20 -1.15
C LEU A 324 0.50 4.93 -1.23
N ILE A 325 1.24 5.82 -1.88
CA ILE A 325 2.70 5.70 -2.01
C ILE A 325 3.38 5.74 -0.65
N LYS A 326 2.95 6.66 0.22
CA LYS A 326 3.38 6.71 1.62
C LYS A 326 3.07 5.40 2.33
N ASN A 327 1.86 4.87 2.18
CA ASN A 327 1.48 3.61 2.81
C ASN A 327 2.38 2.46 2.35
N VAL A 328 2.54 2.24 1.04
CA VAL A 328 3.39 1.20 0.45
C VAL A 328 4.80 1.29 1.02
N PHE A 329 5.41 2.47 0.96
CA PHE A 329 6.78 2.64 1.41
C PHE A 329 6.95 2.55 2.93
N THR A 330 5.98 3.00 3.73
CA THR A 330 6.02 2.80 5.20
C THR A 330 6.01 1.33 5.60
N GLN A 331 5.54 0.43 4.73
CA GLN A 331 5.68 -1.01 4.95
C GLN A 331 7.15 -1.47 4.96
N PHE A 332 8.06 -0.73 4.34
CA PHE A 332 9.50 -1.02 4.28
C PHE A 332 10.31 -0.24 5.33
N PHE A 333 9.74 0.82 5.93
CA PHE A 333 10.45 1.79 6.77
C PHE A 333 10.21 1.66 8.30
N CYS A 334 9.45 0.67 8.78
CA CYS A 334 9.12 0.61 10.20
C CYS A 334 10.35 0.35 11.09
N GLY A 335 10.69 1.34 11.93
CA GLY A 335 11.61 1.20 13.07
C GLY A 335 12.10 2.54 13.66
N ASP A 336 11.35 3.13 14.61
CA ASP A 336 11.79 4.34 15.36
C ASP A 336 12.42 3.99 16.73
N GLY A 337 13.56 4.64 17.06
CA GLY A 337 14.35 4.49 18.32
C GLY A 337 14.03 5.48 19.46
N LEU A 338 14.75 5.52 20.60
CA LEU A 338 16.19 5.78 20.84
C LEU A 338 16.64 5.36 22.28
N LYS A 339 17.92 5.01 22.52
CA LYS A 339 18.62 5.00 23.83
C LYS A 339 19.86 5.91 23.77
N VAL A 340 20.17 6.58 24.87
CA VAL A 340 21.44 7.28 25.17
C VAL A 340 21.91 6.76 26.53
N LEU A 341 23.20 6.45 26.66
CA LEU A 341 23.83 5.97 27.90
C LEU A 341 24.66 7.11 28.52
N LEU A 342 24.52 7.34 29.84
CA LEU A 342 25.60 7.61 30.81
C LEU A 342 25.01 7.87 32.22
N LEU A 343 25.66 7.25 33.22
CA LEU A 343 25.61 7.35 34.70
C LEU A 343 24.28 7.75 35.41
N HIS A 344 23.81 6.86 36.28
CA HIS A 344 22.40 6.73 36.69
C HIS A 344 22.23 6.76 38.23
N GLN A 345 21.29 7.60 38.70
CA GLN A 345 20.59 7.50 40.01
C GLN A 345 21.42 7.46 41.31
N GLU A 346 21.94 8.62 41.75
CA GLU A 346 22.23 8.90 43.17
C GLU A 346 23.16 7.91 43.93
N ARG A 347 23.94 7.08 43.22
CA ARG A 347 24.94 6.13 43.78
C ARG A 347 26.37 6.62 43.54
N ILE A 348 27.23 6.46 44.54
CA ILE A 348 28.69 6.66 44.44
C ILE A 348 29.29 5.37 43.83
N MET A 349 29.97 5.46 42.69
CA MET A 349 30.74 4.34 42.14
C MET A 349 32.17 4.39 42.68
N LYS A 350 32.57 3.36 43.43
CA LYS A 350 33.99 2.99 43.56
C LYS A 350 34.30 1.99 42.44
N PHE A 351 35.39 2.20 41.71
CA PHE A 351 35.95 1.19 40.80
C PHE A 351 36.79 0.19 41.59
N PRO A 352 36.58 -1.11 41.37
CA PRO A 352 37.68 -2.07 41.31
C PRO A 352 37.72 -2.74 39.92
N GLY A 353 38.93 -3.10 39.50
CA GLY A 353 39.24 -3.68 38.21
C GLY A 353 38.68 -5.09 37.98
N CYS A 354 38.91 -5.55 36.75
CA CYS A 354 38.61 -6.88 36.24
C CYS A 354 39.04 -8.00 37.22
N ASN A 355 38.12 -8.90 37.52
CA ASN A 355 38.27 -10.33 37.27
C ASN A 355 36.92 -11.06 37.38
N GLU A 356 36.88 -12.17 36.66
CA GLU A 356 35.80 -13.12 36.37
C GLU A 356 34.86 -13.45 37.54
N VAL A 357 33.56 -13.64 37.26
CA VAL A 357 32.81 -14.81 37.74
C VAL A 357 31.77 -15.26 36.69
N ILE A 358 31.86 -16.54 36.40
CA ILE A 358 30.99 -17.47 35.68
C ILE A 358 29.48 -17.17 35.89
N PHE A 359 28.71 -17.07 34.80
CA PHE A 359 27.25 -17.20 34.88
C PHE A 359 26.90 -18.67 35.14
N ASN A 360 26.56 -18.99 36.39
CA ASN A 360 25.74 -20.15 36.68
C ASN A 360 24.34 -19.88 36.14
N ILE A 361 23.97 -20.64 35.12
CA ILE A 361 22.58 -20.88 34.74
C ILE A 361 21.97 -21.65 35.91
N ILE A 362 21.22 -20.97 36.76
CA ILE A 362 20.23 -21.64 37.60
C ILE A 362 18.96 -21.63 36.76
N GLY A 363 18.62 -22.80 36.22
CA GLY A 363 17.27 -23.07 35.75
C GLY A 363 16.33 -22.84 36.93
N ALA A 364 15.47 -21.84 36.81
CA ALA A 364 14.29 -21.77 37.65
C ALA A 364 13.25 -22.69 36.99
N GLU A 365 12.96 -23.77 37.69
CA GLU A 365 11.87 -24.69 37.41
C GLU A 365 10.56 -23.94 37.23
N GLU A 366 9.71 -24.56 36.41
CA GLU A 366 8.32 -24.20 36.18
C GLU A 366 7.59 -23.97 37.51
N ASP A 367 7.00 -22.78 37.66
CA ASP A 367 5.83 -22.64 38.51
C ASP A 367 4.77 -21.84 37.76
N GLU A 368 3.75 -22.58 37.32
CA GLU A 368 2.50 -22.10 36.73
C GLU A 368 1.67 -21.32 37.76
N SER A 369 2.16 -20.16 38.21
CA SER A 369 1.39 -19.25 39.06
C SER A 369 1.50 -17.80 38.59
N CYS A 370 0.58 -17.44 37.71
CA CYS A 370 -0.04 -16.13 37.64
C CYS A 370 0.73 -14.87 38.04
N PHE A 371 1.26 -14.20 37.02
CA PHE A 371 1.82 -12.85 37.08
C PHE A 371 0.75 -11.80 37.45
N ILE A 372 0.51 -11.62 38.76
CA ILE A 372 -0.07 -10.42 39.36
C ILE A 372 0.79 -9.22 38.96
N TYR A 373 0.20 -8.01 38.83
CA TYR A 373 0.88 -6.73 38.55
C TYR A 373 2.35 -6.76 39.01
N ASP A 374 3.24 -7.07 38.08
CA ASP A 374 4.61 -7.38 38.42
C ASP A 374 5.36 -6.06 38.63
N ARG A 375 5.60 -5.75 39.90
CA ARG A 375 6.34 -4.56 40.31
C ARG A 375 7.77 -4.62 39.78
N GLU A 376 8.34 -5.81 39.57
CA GLU A 376 9.65 -5.99 38.96
C GLU A 376 9.59 -5.72 37.45
N GLY A 377 8.66 -6.35 36.73
CA GLY A 377 8.40 -6.09 35.31
C GLY A 377 8.20 -4.59 34.99
N SER A 378 7.51 -3.85 35.86
CA SER A 378 7.30 -2.40 35.73
C SER A 378 8.60 -1.58 35.76
N LYS A 379 9.71 -2.11 36.29
CA LYS A 379 11.03 -1.47 36.25
C LYS A 379 11.67 -1.53 34.86
N HIS A 380 11.24 -2.46 34.00
CA HIS A 380 11.83 -2.73 32.68
C HIS A 380 11.18 -1.94 31.52
N LEU A 381 10.38 -0.90 31.79
CA LEU A 381 9.72 -0.06 30.77
C LEU A 381 10.66 0.94 30.06
N GLY A 382 11.97 0.76 30.20
CA GLY A 382 13.01 1.57 29.56
C GLY A 382 12.92 3.05 29.93
N THR A 383 12.92 3.94 28.93
CA THR A 383 12.90 5.40 29.18
C THR A 383 11.57 5.93 29.71
N LYS A 384 10.59 5.04 29.93
CA LYS A 384 9.23 5.31 30.42
C LYS A 384 8.96 4.77 31.81
N THR A 385 9.92 4.07 32.43
CA THR A 385 9.81 3.64 33.82
C THR A 385 9.59 4.86 34.73
N PRO A 386 8.49 4.92 35.51
CA PRO A 386 8.27 5.97 36.49
C PRO A 386 9.41 6.00 37.50
N TYR A 387 9.91 7.19 37.81
CA TYR A 387 11.09 7.35 38.65
C TYR A 387 10.87 6.78 40.05
N ARG A 388 9.64 6.83 40.59
CA ARG A 388 9.30 6.24 41.89
C ARG A 388 9.60 4.73 42.02
N LEU A 389 9.62 3.98 40.92
CA LEU A 389 9.88 2.54 40.94
C LEU A 389 11.37 2.20 41.05
N VAL A 390 12.22 3.17 40.70
CA VAL A 390 13.67 3.00 40.58
C VAL A 390 14.45 4.06 41.39
N ALA A 391 13.75 4.96 42.09
CA ALA A 391 14.36 5.99 42.90
C ALA A 391 15.19 5.36 44.02
N ASN A 392 16.38 5.91 44.27
CA ASN A 392 17.08 5.63 45.50
C ASN A 392 16.29 6.27 46.65
N LYS A 393 15.89 5.44 47.63
CA LYS A 393 15.12 5.89 48.79
C LYS A 393 16.02 6.32 49.95
N GLU A 394 17.32 6.11 49.84
CA GLU A 394 18.32 6.54 50.82
C GLU A 394 18.39 8.07 50.85
N ASP A 395 18.08 8.65 52.01
CA ASP A 395 18.11 10.09 52.26
C ASP A 395 19.07 10.48 53.38
N SER A 396 19.86 9.52 53.91
CA SER A 396 20.93 9.80 54.87
C SER A 396 21.93 10.84 54.36
N VAL A 397 22.38 11.66 55.31
CA VAL A 397 23.40 12.67 55.09
C VAL A 397 24.67 12.01 54.53
N ILE A 398 25.22 12.59 53.48
CA ILE A 398 26.48 12.12 52.90
C ILE A 398 27.64 12.82 53.63
N GLU A 399 28.37 12.05 54.43
CA GLU A 399 29.56 12.52 55.13
C GLU A 399 30.82 11.78 54.66
N TYR A 400 31.87 12.55 54.40
CA TYR A 400 33.21 12.03 54.15
C TYR A 400 34.16 12.64 55.19
N LYS A 401 34.90 11.79 55.90
CA LYS A 401 35.80 12.22 56.98
C LYS A 401 36.80 13.28 56.47
N GLY A 402 36.76 14.47 57.06
CA GLY A 402 37.62 15.61 56.70
C GLY A 402 37.15 16.43 55.49
N CYS A 403 35.97 16.14 54.91
CA CYS A 403 35.41 16.89 53.78
C CYS A 403 34.03 17.46 54.12
N HIS A 404 33.74 18.66 53.61
CA HIS A 404 32.40 19.25 53.67
C HIS A 404 31.95 19.67 52.26
N PRO A 405 30.67 19.52 51.91
CA PRO A 405 30.17 19.85 50.58
C PRO A 405 30.15 21.36 50.36
N LEU A 406 30.84 21.82 49.32
CA LEU A 406 30.95 23.25 48.97
C LEU A 406 30.02 23.68 47.83
N LYS A 407 29.69 22.77 46.90
CA LYS A 407 28.88 23.08 45.71
C LYS A 407 28.26 21.81 45.14
N ILE A 408 27.04 21.93 44.62
CA ILE A 408 26.37 20.89 43.86
C ILE A 408 26.00 21.42 42.48
N VAL A 409 26.27 20.64 41.44
CA VAL A 409 25.84 20.92 40.08
C VAL A 409 25.20 19.64 39.55
N GLY A 410 23.97 19.74 39.04
CA GLY A 410 23.21 18.59 38.58
C GLY A 410 22.49 18.88 37.27
N VAL A 411 22.42 17.87 36.40
CA VAL A 411 21.57 17.88 35.21
C VAL A 411 20.39 16.95 35.49
N ILE A 412 19.21 17.53 35.70
CA ILE A 412 18.01 16.79 36.09
C ILE A 412 17.10 16.66 34.87
N ARG A 413 16.75 15.41 34.53
CA ARG A 413 15.77 15.13 33.48
C ARG A 413 14.37 15.44 34.01
N HIS A 414 13.51 15.97 33.12
CA HIS A 414 12.11 16.23 33.46
C HIS A 414 11.40 14.99 34.03
N GLY A 415 10.42 15.19 34.91
CA GLY A 415 9.57 14.12 35.44
C GLY A 415 8.63 13.51 34.40
N THR A 416 7.80 12.57 34.83
CA THR A 416 6.80 11.89 34.00
C THR A 416 5.90 12.87 33.24
N ARG A 417 5.55 12.51 32.00
CA ARG A 417 4.82 13.40 31.08
C ARG A 417 3.83 12.64 30.22
N THR A 418 2.83 13.35 29.71
CA THR A 418 1.89 12.83 28.71
C THR A 418 2.63 12.40 27.42
N PRO A 419 2.06 11.46 26.64
CA PRO A 419 2.63 11.08 25.35
C PRO A 419 2.61 12.24 24.34
N GLY A 420 3.27 12.05 23.19
CA GLY A 420 3.11 12.97 22.05
C GLY A 420 2.11 12.41 21.05
N HIS A 421 1.63 13.25 20.12
CA HIS A 421 0.54 12.96 19.19
C HIS A 421 0.65 11.58 18.52
N LYS A 422 1.84 11.30 17.96
CA LYS A 422 2.08 10.08 17.19
C LYS A 422 1.93 8.83 18.06
N ALA A 423 2.40 8.89 19.31
CA ALA A 423 2.31 7.77 20.24
C ALA A 423 0.86 7.61 20.71
N GLU A 424 0.19 8.71 21.06
CA GLU A 424 -1.23 8.70 21.43
C GLU A 424 -2.11 8.12 20.32
N LYS A 425 -1.99 8.62 19.08
CA LYS A 425 -2.76 8.12 17.93
C LYS A 425 -2.52 6.62 17.74
N LYS A 426 -1.27 6.17 17.82
CA LYS A 426 -0.91 4.75 17.68
C LYS A 426 -1.49 3.89 18.80
N ILE A 427 -1.47 4.37 20.05
CA ILE A 427 -2.06 3.68 21.20
C ILE A 427 -3.57 3.54 20.99
N ARG A 428 -4.26 4.66 20.71
CA ARG A 428 -5.71 4.67 20.48
C ARG A 428 -6.10 3.77 19.32
N SER A 429 -5.39 3.83 18.20
CA SER A 429 -5.72 3.02 17.03
C SER A 429 -5.41 1.54 17.21
N LYS A 430 -4.20 1.18 17.67
CA LYS A 430 -3.76 -0.22 17.72
C LYS A 430 -4.34 -0.96 18.92
N LEU A 431 -4.26 -0.38 20.12
CA LEU A 431 -4.79 -1.02 21.32
C LEU A 431 -6.31 -0.91 21.39
N GLY A 432 -6.90 0.15 20.84
CA GLY A 432 -8.35 0.23 20.66
C GLY A 432 -8.87 -0.87 19.74
N ALA A 433 -8.29 -1.02 18.54
CA ALA A 433 -8.68 -2.09 17.62
C ALA A 433 -8.47 -3.51 18.22
N LEU A 434 -7.40 -3.71 18.99
CA LEU A 434 -7.13 -4.98 19.66
C LEU A 434 -8.18 -5.28 20.75
N ARG A 435 -8.55 -4.28 21.56
CA ARG A 435 -9.65 -4.39 22.52
C ARG A 435 -10.96 -4.72 21.81
N ASP A 436 -11.32 -3.97 20.76
CA ASP A 436 -12.57 -4.16 20.03
C ASP A 436 -12.62 -5.55 19.38
N HIS A 437 -11.49 -6.07 18.92
CA HIS A 437 -11.37 -7.43 18.41
C HIS A 437 -11.57 -8.50 19.50
N ILE A 438 -10.98 -8.31 20.68
CA ILE A 438 -11.18 -9.16 21.86
C ILE A 438 -12.63 -9.10 22.36
N GLU A 439 -13.30 -7.97 22.16
CA GLU A 439 -14.71 -7.77 22.52
C GLU A 439 -15.68 -8.42 21.52
N ALA A 440 -15.40 -8.33 20.22
CA ALA A 440 -16.24 -8.87 19.15
C ALA A 440 -16.06 -10.38 18.91
N GLY A 441 -14.94 -10.97 19.33
CA GLY A 441 -14.68 -12.39 19.19
C GLY A 441 -15.43 -13.22 20.23
N ASN A 442 -16.26 -14.16 19.77
CA ASN A 442 -16.55 -15.40 20.51
C ASN A 442 -15.22 -16.17 20.64
N LEU A 443 -14.36 -15.74 21.58
CA LEU A 443 -13.24 -16.55 22.00
C LEU A 443 -13.84 -17.89 22.47
N PRO A 444 -13.34 -19.05 21.98
CA PRO A 444 -13.83 -20.33 22.44
C PRO A 444 -13.82 -20.35 23.98
N GLU A 445 -14.88 -20.84 24.61
CA GLU A 445 -14.90 -21.22 26.04
C GLU A 445 -13.95 -22.40 26.33
N VAL A 446 -12.78 -22.41 25.71
CA VAL A 446 -11.76 -23.44 25.89
C VAL A 446 -10.63 -22.82 26.69
N ASN A 447 -10.60 -23.19 27.97
CA ASN A 447 -9.44 -23.15 28.85
C ASN A 447 -8.16 -23.68 28.15
N SER A 448 -7.44 -22.85 27.40
CA SER A 448 -6.12 -23.21 26.89
C SER A 448 -5.10 -22.06 26.86
N GLY A 449 -5.49 -20.85 27.24
CA GLY A 449 -4.55 -19.90 27.85
C GLY A 449 -4.81 -19.91 29.35
N ASN A 450 -3.82 -20.24 30.18
CA ASN A 450 -3.84 -19.95 31.62
C ASN A 450 -3.88 -18.42 31.81
N PHE A 451 -5.02 -17.80 31.49
CA PHE A 451 -5.40 -16.48 31.95
C PHE A 451 -5.65 -16.64 33.43
N CYS A 452 -4.62 -16.31 34.18
CA CYS A 452 -4.69 -16.23 35.60
C CYS A 452 -5.95 -15.53 36.07
N GLU A 453 -6.71 -16.28 36.86
CA GLU A 453 -8.04 -15.93 37.32
C GLU A 453 -7.94 -14.74 38.28
N TYR A 454 -7.89 -13.55 37.67
CA TYR A 454 -8.51 -12.29 38.08
C TYR A 454 -8.52 -11.39 36.83
N ASN A 455 -9.42 -11.73 35.91
CA ASN A 455 -10.14 -10.76 35.10
C ASN A 455 -9.33 -9.89 34.10
N LEU A 456 -8.20 -10.38 33.55
CA LEU A 456 -7.45 -9.66 32.49
C LEU A 456 -8.31 -9.37 31.25
N HIS A 457 -9.19 -10.30 30.88
CA HIS A 457 -10.09 -10.13 29.74
C HIS A 457 -11.07 -8.97 29.95
N SER A 458 -11.72 -8.85 31.12
CA SER A 458 -12.57 -7.67 31.36
C SER A 458 -11.75 -6.40 31.60
N GLN A 459 -10.54 -6.48 32.15
CA GLN A 459 -9.66 -5.32 32.29
C GLN A 459 -9.31 -4.74 30.91
N ILE A 460 -9.04 -5.60 29.92
CA ILE A 460 -8.81 -5.17 28.53
C ILE A 460 -10.10 -4.64 27.92
N LYS A 461 -11.24 -5.33 28.06
CA LYS A 461 -12.55 -4.84 27.56
C LYS A 461 -12.91 -3.47 28.13
N ASN A 462 -12.70 -3.26 29.43
CA ASN A 462 -12.97 -2.01 30.12
C ASN A 462 -11.84 -0.98 29.97
N TRP A 463 -10.73 -1.34 29.32
CA TRP A 463 -9.60 -0.44 29.18
C TRP A 463 -9.97 0.78 28.32
N LYS A 464 -9.63 1.95 28.87
CA LYS A 464 -9.73 3.23 28.18
C LYS A 464 -8.40 3.95 28.28
N PHE A 465 -7.95 4.49 27.16
CA PHE A 465 -6.77 5.35 27.16
C PHE A 465 -7.12 6.73 27.72
N LEU A 466 -6.90 6.90 29.02
CA LEU A 466 -7.11 8.13 29.77
C LEU A 466 -5.80 8.92 29.86
N ILE A 467 -5.88 10.23 29.65
CA ILE A 467 -4.74 11.14 29.81
C ILE A 467 -5.13 12.13 30.91
N GLU A 468 -4.27 12.23 31.92
CA GLU A 468 -4.49 13.05 33.12
C GLU A 468 -4.57 14.56 32.82
N LYS A 469 -3.78 15.04 31.86
CA LYS A 469 -3.73 16.46 31.47
C LYS A 469 -3.85 16.59 29.96
N GLU A 470 -4.65 17.56 29.52
CA GLU A 470 -4.73 17.89 28.10
C GLU A 470 -3.38 18.44 27.58
N GLY A 471 -3.07 18.11 26.33
CA GLY A 471 -1.85 18.57 25.67
C GLY A 471 -0.71 17.55 25.66
N GLU A 472 0.18 17.74 24.68
CA GLU A 472 1.23 16.78 24.36
C GLU A 472 2.54 17.03 25.09
N LYS A 473 3.15 15.95 25.59
CA LYS A 473 4.46 16.00 26.26
C LYS A 473 4.47 16.97 27.45
N VAL A 474 3.32 17.13 28.10
CA VAL A 474 3.06 17.97 29.27
C VAL A 474 3.41 17.20 30.54
N LEU A 475 4.00 17.86 31.54
CA LEU A 475 4.34 17.23 32.82
C LEU A 475 3.06 16.78 33.56
N THR A 476 3.02 15.52 34.00
CA THR A 476 1.89 14.93 34.75
C THR A 476 2.00 15.21 36.24
N ASN A 477 0.96 14.99 37.03
CA ASN A 477 1.04 15.17 38.50
C ASN A 477 2.08 14.22 39.09
N GLU A 478 2.17 12.99 38.59
CA GLU A 478 3.27 12.05 38.92
C GLU A 478 4.64 12.69 38.67
N GLY A 479 4.83 13.39 37.54
CA GLY A 479 6.08 14.06 37.21
C GLY A 479 6.38 15.26 38.12
N GLU A 480 5.36 15.93 38.64
CA GLU A 480 5.50 17.01 39.62
C GLU A 480 5.98 16.44 40.97
N ASP A 481 5.31 15.39 41.44
CA ASP A 481 5.65 14.63 42.64
C ASP A 481 7.07 14.06 42.62
N GLU A 482 7.48 13.49 41.47
CA GLU A 482 8.82 12.96 41.27
C GLU A 482 9.89 14.04 41.50
N MET A 483 9.66 15.26 41.00
CA MET A 483 10.61 16.38 41.14
C MET A 483 10.65 16.91 42.58
N ILE A 484 9.50 17.03 43.25
CA ILE A 484 9.44 17.43 44.66
C ILE A 484 10.20 16.42 45.53
N LYS A 485 9.89 15.12 45.39
CA LYS A 485 10.49 14.06 46.20
C LYS A 485 11.99 13.94 45.93
N LEU A 486 12.42 14.11 44.67
CA LEU A 486 13.84 14.13 44.31
C LEU A 486 14.58 15.29 44.98
N ALA A 487 14.04 16.51 44.89
CA ALA A 487 14.62 17.69 45.52
C ALA A 487 14.73 17.55 47.04
N LYS A 488 13.65 17.09 47.70
CA LYS A 488 13.65 16.86 49.15
C LYS A 488 14.74 15.90 49.57
N ARG A 489 14.91 14.77 48.86
CA ARG A 489 15.98 13.82 49.15
C ARG A 489 17.36 14.44 48.94
N ILE A 490 17.59 15.14 47.83
CA ILE A 490 18.88 15.81 47.60
C ILE A 490 19.18 16.82 48.72
N LYS A 491 18.18 17.57 49.19
CA LYS A 491 18.30 18.48 50.33
C LYS A 491 18.67 17.74 51.63
N SER A 492 17.95 16.66 51.97
CA SER A 492 18.24 15.85 53.16
C SER A 492 19.67 15.28 53.17
N ARG A 493 20.18 14.90 51.99
CA ARG A 493 21.51 14.31 51.86
C ARG A 493 22.66 15.32 51.95
N PHE A 494 22.39 16.59 51.66
CA PHE A 494 23.37 17.69 51.70
C PHE A 494 22.85 18.89 52.51
N PRO A 495 22.52 18.69 53.80
CA PRO A 495 21.84 19.71 54.60
C PRO A 495 22.71 20.96 54.78
N THR A 496 24.02 20.82 54.94
CA THR A 496 24.95 21.96 55.11
C THR A 496 25.04 22.87 53.89
N LEU A 497 24.74 22.35 52.69
CA LEU A 497 24.77 23.09 51.44
C LEU A 497 23.38 23.61 51.04
N LEU A 498 22.32 22.85 51.32
CA LEU A 498 20.98 23.05 50.74
C LEU A 498 19.90 23.48 51.76
N ASN A 499 20.19 23.51 53.06
CA ASN A 499 19.30 24.10 54.09
C ASN A 499 19.49 25.61 54.26
N GLN A 500 19.99 26.30 53.24
CA GLN A 500 20.13 27.76 53.22
C GLN A 500 18.91 28.40 52.56
N GLU A 501 18.54 29.60 52.99
CA GLU A 501 17.51 30.41 52.31
C GLU A 501 17.87 30.66 50.85
N TYR A 502 16.85 30.83 50.01
CA TYR A 502 17.08 31.08 48.59
C TYR A 502 17.75 32.45 48.36
N SER A 503 18.81 32.45 47.56
CA SER A 503 19.39 33.65 46.95
C SER A 503 19.84 33.34 45.52
N ASN A 504 19.70 34.32 44.62
CA ASN A 504 20.16 34.21 43.23
C ASN A 504 21.70 34.13 43.10
N SER A 505 22.46 34.47 44.15
CA SER A 505 23.91 34.30 44.23
C SER A 505 24.32 32.86 44.59
N SER A 506 23.47 32.15 45.33
CA SER A 506 23.76 30.82 45.86
C SER A 506 23.15 29.71 45.01
N TYR A 507 22.03 29.98 44.34
CA TYR A 507 21.30 29.01 43.52
C TYR A 507 21.08 29.51 42.09
N TYR A 508 21.44 28.66 41.12
CA TYR A 508 21.20 28.92 39.71
C TYR A 508 20.47 27.74 39.06
N PHE A 509 19.25 28.00 38.59
CA PHE A 509 18.43 27.01 37.89
C PHE A 509 18.35 27.34 36.40
N ARG A 510 18.44 26.32 35.54
CA ARG A 510 18.34 26.48 34.08
C ARG A 510 17.49 25.37 33.50
N PHE A 511 16.61 25.70 32.56
CA PHE A 511 15.76 24.73 31.87
C PHE A 511 15.62 25.04 30.38
N THR A 512 15.20 24.03 29.60
CA THR A 512 14.89 24.25 28.17
C THR A 512 13.50 24.84 27.99
N SER A 513 13.23 25.48 26.85
CA SER A 513 11.96 26.19 26.55
C SER A 513 10.68 25.33 26.54
N THR A 514 10.77 24.02 26.83
CA THR A 514 9.60 23.14 26.85
C THR A 514 8.85 23.21 28.16
N GLN A 515 7.51 23.16 28.10
CA GLN A 515 6.63 23.19 29.27
C GLN A 515 7.08 22.22 30.36
N ARG A 516 7.34 20.96 30.00
CA ARG A 516 7.73 19.92 30.97
C ARG A 516 9.01 20.22 31.74
N THR A 517 10.01 20.85 31.10
CA THR A 517 11.28 21.17 31.75
C THR A 517 11.16 22.41 32.62
N ARG A 518 10.35 23.39 32.19
CA ARG A 518 10.00 24.57 33.00
C ARG A 518 9.26 24.14 34.27
N GLN A 519 8.20 23.34 34.12
CA GLN A 519 7.45 22.83 35.28
C GLN A 519 8.31 21.95 36.18
N SER A 520 9.15 21.07 35.61
CA SER A 520 10.03 20.23 36.43
C SER A 520 10.96 21.07 37.29
N ALA A 521 11.53 22.15 36.75
CA ALA A 521 12.36 23.07 37.52
C ALA A 521 11.56 23.73 38.65
N LYS A 522 10.34 24.20 38.37
CA LYS A 522 9.42 24.78 39.37
C LYS A 522 9.10 23.81 40.51
N PHE A 523 8.75 22.56 40.20
CA PHE A 523 8.42 21.57 41.24
C PHE A 523 9.63 21.05 41.99
N PHE A 524 10.80 20.99 41.34
CA PHE A 524 12.06 20.72 42.01
C PHE A 524 12.38 21.83 43.03
N THR A 525 12.21 23.11 42.68
CA THR A 525 12.42 24.22 43.62
C THR A 525 11.40 24.23 44.76
N ILE A 526 10.16 23.81 44.52
CA ILE A 526 9.17 23.57 45.59
C ILE A 526 9.67 22.50 46.57
N GLY A 527 10.28 21.42 46.07
CA GLY A 527 10.86 20.41 46.94
C GLY A 527 12.08 20.91 47.75
N LEU A 528 12.86 21.84 47.21
CA LEU A 528 14.00 22.43 47.93
C LEU A 528 13.58 23.48 48.96
N PHE A 529 12.70 24.41 48.60
CA PHE A 529 12.45 25.62 49.39
C PHE A 529 11.05 25.67 50.01
N GLY A 530 10.18 24.72 49.69
CA GLY A 530 8.81 24.72 50.20
C GLY A 530 8.06 25.99 49.78
N ASN A 531 7.58 26.75 50.77
CA ASN A 531 6.78 27.96 50.55
C ASN A 531 7.58 29.10 49.89
N GLU A 532 8.91 29.14 50.06
CA GLU A 532 9.78 30.18 49.48
C GLU A 532 10.07 29.94 47.98
N ALA A 533 9.61 28.83 47.41
CA ALA A 533 9.86 28.51 46.01
C ALA A 533 9.27 29.52 45.02
N ASN A 534 8.30 30.34 45.44
CA ASN A 534 7.76 31.46 44.67
C ASN A 534 8.76 32.61 44.47
N GLN A 535 9.78 32.72 45.31
CA GLN A 535 10.83 33.74 45.22
C GLN A 535 11.96 33.34 44.26
N VAL A 536 11.97 32.08 43.80
CA VAL A 536 13.04 31.57 42.94
C VAL A 536 12.99 32.21 41.56
N TRP A 537 14.05 32.95 41.24
CA TRP A 537 14.25 33.50 39.91
C TRP A 537 14.74 32.41 38.95
N PHE A 538 14.16 32.39 37.75
CA PHE A 538 14.59 31.55 36.65
C PHE A 538 15.06 32.43 35.47
N PRO A 539 16.22 32.14 34.86
CA PRO A 539 16.64 32.78 33.63
C PRO A 539 15.73 32.39 32.47
N GLU A 540 15.59 33.28 31.49
CA GLU A 540 14.88 33.01 30.25
C GLU A 540 15.49 31.79 29.52
N PRO A 541 14.69 30.83 29.05
CA PRO A 541 15.19 29.62 28.44
C PRO A 541 15.76 29.89 27.05
N VAL A 542 16.99 29.45 26.82
CA VAL A 542 17.61 29.51 25.49
C VAL A 542 17.01 28.42 24.59
N TYR A 543 16.42 28.79 23.46
CA TYR A 543 15.80 27.84 22.53
C TYR A 543 16.82 26.81 21.99
N ASN A 544 18.00 27.32 21.61
CA ASN A 544 19.15 26.59 21.10
C ASN A 544 20.22 26.44 22.19
N ASP A 545 19.82 25.86 23.32
CA ASP A 545 20.68 25.78 24.50
C ASP A 545 21.96 24.95 24.25
N PRO A 546 23.16 25.57 24.28
CA PRO A 546 24.42 24.87 24.02
C PRO A 546 24.88 23.98 25.17
N ILE A 547 24.22 24.05 26.34
CA ILE A 547 24.55 23.24 27.51
C ILE A 547 23.55 22.08 27.64
N LEU A 548 22.25 22.39 27.65
CA LEU A 548 21.20 21.39 27.89
C LEU A 548 20.77 20.66 26.61
N ARG A 549 21.11 21.20 25.42
CA ARG A 549 20.73 20.62 24.12
C ARG A 549 21.84 20.72 23.08
N PHE A 550 23.11 20.65 23.50
CA PHE A 550 24.28 20.76 22.62
C PHE A 550 24.19 19.89 21.36
N TYR A 551 23.66 18.66 21.46
CA TYR A 551 23.48 17.74 20.34
C TYR A 551 22.57 18.29 19.22
N LYS A 552 21.64 19.21 19.54
CA LYS A 552 20.82 19.88 18.53
C LYS A 552 21.59 20.90 17.70
N LEU A 553 22.71 21.40 18.20
CA LEU A 553 23.60 22.33 17.51
C LEU A 553 24.63 21.60 16.64
N CYS A 554 24.83 20.30 16.86
CA CYS A 554 25.75 19.49 16.08
C CYS A 554 25.12 19.04 14.76
N ASP A 555 25.43 19.74 13.67
CA ASP A 555 24.97 19.39 12.33
C ASP A 555 25.37 17.99 11.88
N LYS A 556 26.61 17.61 12.20
CA LYS A 556 27.13 16.27 11.90
C LYS A 556 26.27 15.19 12.55
N TRP A 557 26.01 15.29 13.86
CA TRP A 557 25.13 14.36 14.56
C TRP A 557 23.70 14.36 14.01
N ARG A 558 23.14 15.54 13.68
CA ARG A 558 21.80 15.64 13.09
C ARG A 558 21.68 14.94 11.75
N LYS A 559 22.73 14.98 10.92
CA LYS A 559 22.75 14.39 9.58
C LYS A 559 23.15 12.91 9.61
N GLU A 560 24.22 12.58 10.32
CA GLU A 560 24.87 11.26 10.26
C GLU A 560 24.39 10.26 11.31
N ILE A 561 23.74 10.72 12.39
CA ILE A 561 23.29 9.84 13.48
C ILE A 561 21.77 9.90 13.61
N LYS A 562 21.20 11.08 13.90
CA LYS A 562 19.76 11.21 14.16
C LYS A 562 18.88 10.78 12.97
N LYS A 563 19.34 11.03 11.75
CA LYS A 563 18.65 10.69 10.50
C LYS A 563 19.17 9.40 9.85
N ASN A 564 20.08 8.69 10.50
CA ASN A 564 20.71 7.51 9.93
C ASN A 564 19.99 6.24 10.38
N SER A 565 19.50 5.48 9.40
CA SER A 565 18.80 4.22 9.62
C SER A 565 19.70 3.14 10.24
N LYS A 566 21.03 3.21 10.04
CA LYS A 566 22.01 2.28 10.67
C LYS A 566 22.06 2.41 12.19
N SER A 567 21.66 3.55 12.76
CA SER A 567 21.61 3.72 14.21
C SER A 567 20.59 2.79 14.91
N PHE A 568 19.80 2.03 14.15
CA PHE A 568 18.83 1.06 14.65
C PHE A 568 19.13 -0.38 14.25
N GLU A 569 20.27 -0.66 13.62
CA GLU A 569 20.58 -1.98 13.07
C GLU A 569 20.61 -3.07 14.13
N GLU A 570 21.34 -2.86 15.23
CA GLU A 570 21.41 -3.81 16.34
C GLU A 570 20.06 -4.03 17.03
N LYS A 571 19.23 -2.97 17.10
CA LYS A 571 17.86 -3.12 17.60
C LYS A 571 17.04 -4.01 16.66
N LYS A 572 17.18 -3.86 15.34
CA LYS A 572 16.47 -4.70 14.36
C LYS A 572 16.92 -6.15 14.45
N LYS A 573 18.23 -6.39 14.58
CA LYS A 573 18.77 -7.75 14.80
C LYS A 573 18.19 -8.38 16.05
N PHE A 574 18.17 -7.65 17.17
CA PHE A 574 17.56 -8.14 18.42
C PHE A 574 16.07 -8.44 18.27
N LEU A 575 15.32 -7.63 17.52
CA LEU A 575 13.88 -7.85 17.32
C LEU A 575 13.54 -9.07 16.43
N GLN A 576 14.56 -9.67 15.81
CA GLN A 576 14.47 -10.84 14.95
C GLN A 576 15.06 -12.09 15.62
N THR A 577 15.39 -12.05 16.92
CA THR A 577 15.89 -13.22 17.64
C THR A 577 14.75 -14.13 18.11
N ASP A 578 15.06 -15.41 18.27
CA ASP A 578 14.15 -16.43 18.80
C ASP A 578 13.54 -16.02 20.15
N GLU A 579 14.33 -15.35 21.01
CA GLU A 579 13.86 -14.83 22.30
C GLU A 579 12.66 -13.87 22.15
N VAL A 580 12.69 -13.00 21.13
CA VAL A 580 11.60 -12.06 20.83
C VAL A 580 10.43 -12.78 20.19
N GLU A 581 10.68 -13.74 19.31
CA GLU A 581 9.63 -14.56 18.69
C GLU A 581 8.87 -15.38 19.74
N ASP A 582 9.58 -16.05 20.64
CA ASP A 582 9.01 -16.81 21.75
C ASP A 582 8.19 -15.92 22.68
N MET A 583 8.67 -14.72 22.97
CA MET A 583 7.93 -13.74 23.77
C MET A 583 6.63 -13.31 23.06
N LEU A 584 6.65 -13.07 21.74
CA LEU A 584 5.46 -12.74 20.97
C LEU A 584 4.46 -13.91 20.93
N LYS A 585 4.95 -15.15 20.84
CA LYS A 585 4.13 -16.37 20.92
C LYS A 585 3.46 -16.51 22.28
N ARG A 586 4.21 -16.40 23.38
CA ARG A 586 3.67 -16.45 24.75
C ARG A 586 2.63 -15.36 25.01
N VAL A 587 2.88 -14.13 24.57
CA VAL A 587 1.91 -13.02 24.73
C VAL A 587 0.64 -13.28 23.93
N THR A 588 0.78 -13.84 22.73
CA THR A 588 -0.35 -14.17 21.86
C THR A 588 -1.24 -15.25 22.45
N GLU A 589 -0.64 -16.36 22.86
CA GLU A 589 -1.34 -17.49 23.49
C GLU A 589 -2.06 -17.01 24.74
N ARG A 590 -1.36 -16.20 25.57
CA ARG A 590 -1.95 -15.58 26.75
C ARG A 590 -3.05 -14.59 26.43
N MET A 591 -3.13 -14.02 25.23
CA MET A 591 -4.21 -13.12 24.84
C MET A 591 -5.39 -13.85 24.17
N GLY A 592 -5.29 -15.17 23.96
CA GLY A 592 -6.31 -15.95 23.26
C GLY A 592 -6.49 -15.52 21.80
N LEU A 593 -5.48 -14.86 21.19
CA LEU A 593 -5.58 -14.43 19.80
C LEU A 593 -5.37 -15.64 18.89
N ASN A 594 -6.21 -15.77 17.86
CA ASN A 594 -6.02 -16.78 16.81
C ASN A 594 -4.85 -16.43 15.84
N TYR A 595 -4.01 -15.47 16.21
CA TYR A 595 -2.85 -15.00 15.48
C TYR A 595 -1.78 -14.47 16.43
N THR A 596 -0.51 -14.68 16.11
CA THR A 596 0.62 -14.12 16.90
C THR A 596 1.13 -12.78 16.41
N LEU A 597 1.35 -11.87 17.37
CA LEU A 597 1.79 -10.51 17.11
C LEU A 597 3.15 -10.49 16.38
N ASN A 598 3.36 -9.54 15.45
CA ASN A 598 4.61 -9.36 14.70
C ASN A 598 5.10 -7.89 14.81
N TYR A 599 6.41 -7.70 14.98
CA TYR A 599 7.06 -6.39 15.10
C TYR A 599 7.13 -5.60 13.77
N ASP A 600 7.32 -6.29 12.64
CA ASP A 600 7.55 -5.70 11.29
C ASP A 600 6.28 -5.65 10.41
N GLY A 601 5.15 -6.12 10.95
CA GLY A 601 3.90 -6.31 10.21
C GLY A 601 4.01 -7.45 9.18
N PRO A 602 2.96 -7.68 8.39
CA PRO A 602 2.91 -8.78 7.42
C PRO A 602 4.01 -8.68 6.37
N GLN A 603 4.61 -9.82 6.03
CA GLN A 603 5.61 -9.96 4.95
C GLN A 603 4.98 -9.77 3.56
N SER A 604 3.67 -9.99 3.44
CA SER A 604 2.94 -9.97 2.18
C SER A 604 1.68 -9.13 2.32
N VAL A 605 1.59 -8.05 1.55
CA VAL A 605 0.48 -7.08 1.60
C VAL A 605 -0.12 -6.94 0.21
N PHE A 606 -1.43 -7.13 0.06
CA PHE A 606 -2.11 -7.00 -1.23
C PHE A 606 -3.36 -6.11 -1.12
N TYR A 607 -3.40 -5.10 -1.97
CA TYR A 607 -4.45 -4.09 -2.04
C TYR A 607 -5.27 -4.23 -3.33
N PHE A 608 -6.60 -4.29 -3.23
CA PHE A 608 -7.49 -4.42 -4.39
C PHE A 608 -8.28 -3.14 -4.65
N THR A 609 -8.12 -2.58 -5.85
CA THR A 609 -8.58 -1.22 -6.20
C THR A 609 -9.13 -1.12 -7.64
N HIS A 610 -9.17 0.10 -8.18
CA HIS A 610 -9.75 0.47 -9.47
C HIS A 610 -8.73 1.15 -10.39
N SER A 611 -9.08 1.23 -11.67
CA SER A 611 -8.35 1.97 -12.73
C SER A 611 -7.91 3.39 -12.30
N GLY A 612 -8.82 4.20 -11.73
CA GLY A 612 -8.50 5.56 -11.30
C GLY A 612 -7.39 5.63 -10.23
N THR A 613 -7.30 4.65 -9.33
CA THR A 613 -6.18 4.54 -8.38
C THR A 613 -4.92 4.08 -9.10
N MET A 614 -5.02 3.08 -9.98
CA MET A 614 -3.90 2.52 -10.73
C MET A 614 -3.20 3.59 -11.58
N LEU A 615 -3.93 4.28 -12.46
CA LEU A 615 -3.37 5.29 -13.38
C LEU A 615 -2.75 6.48 -12.64
N LYS A 616 -3.39 6.96 -11.57
CA LYS A 616 -2.85 8.03 -10.71
C LYS A 616 -1.59 7.58 -9.98
N THR A 617 -1.52 6.30 -9.58
CA THR A 617 -0.31 5.71 -8.96
C THR A 617 0.82 5.57 -9.98
N LEU A 618 0.55 5.03 -11.17
CA LEU A 618 1.53 4.89 -12.25
C LEU A 618 2.12 6.25 -12.65
N SER A 619 1.28 7.27 -12.78
CA SER A 619 1.72 8.63 -13.10
C SER A 619 2.49 9.30 -11.96
N HIS A 620 2.15 9.02 -10.70
CA HIS A 620 2.91 9.49 -9.53
C HIS A 620 4.29 8.83 -9.42
N LEU A 621 4.39 7.56 -9.82
CA LEU A 621 5.68 6.86 -9.94
C LEU A 621 6.51 7.34 -11.15
N GLY A 622 5.95 8.18 -12.02
CA GLY A 622 6.61 8.68 -13.23
C GLY A 622 6.66 7.67 -14.38
N LEU A 623 5.86 6.60 -14.32
CA LEU A 623 5.85 5.54 -15.34
C LEU A 623 5.05 5.94 -16.58
N TYR A 624 5.48 5.45 -17.74
CA TYR A 624 4.78 5.65 -19.02
C TYR A 624 4.57 7.13 -19.40
N LYS A 625 5.43 8.03 -18.92
CA LYS A 625 5.41 9.44 -19.29
C LYS A 625 5.95 9.63 -20.71
N ASP A 626 5.10 10.13 -21.60
CA ASP A 626 5.47 10.57 -22.94
C ASP A 626 6.35 11.82 -22.92
N GLU A 627 7.15 12.01 -23.97
CA GLU A 627 8.00 13.21 -24.16
C GLU A 627 7.16 14.46 -24.47
N TYR A 628 5.95 14.25 -24.99
CA TYR A 628 4.99 15.27 -25.34
C TYR A 628 3.65 14.99 -24.65
N LYS A 629 2.79 16.01 -24.53
CA LYS A 629 1.43 15.83 -24.03
C LYS A 629 0.56 15.15 -25.08
N LEU A 630 -0.28 14.20 -24.68
CA LEU A 630 -1.24 13.61 -25.61
C LEU A 630 -2.37 14.60 -25.89
N THR A 631 -2.51 15.00 -27.14
CA THR A 631 -3.46 16.01 -27.63
C THR A 631 -4.10 15.55 -28.94
N HIS A 632 -5.19 16.18 -29.35
CA HIS A 632 -5.90 15.84 -30.60
C HIS A 632 -5.02 15.91 -31.87
N ASN A 633 -3.96 16.73 -31.86
CA ASN A 633 -3.11 17.03 -33.01
C ASN A 633 -1.77 16.28 -33.03
N VAL A 634 -1.56 15.31 -32.13
CA VAL A 634 -0.36 14.45 -32.17
C VAL A 634 -0.34 13.65 -33.48
N GLN A 635 0.82 13.63 -34.15
CA GLN A 635 0.97 12.93 -35.42
C GLN A 635 0.74 11.41 -35.28
N VAL A 636 0.26 10.74 -36.33
CA VAL A 636 0.00 9.28 -36.35
C VAL A 636 1.18 8.48 -35.80
N LYS A 637 2.40 8.73 -36.31
CA LYS A 637 3.61 8.04 -35.88
C LYS A 637 3.91 8.25 -34.39
N GLN A 638 3.67 9.45 -33.87
CA GLN A 638 3.83 9.73 -32.45
C GLN A 638 2.79 8.95 -31.63
N ARG A 639 1.51 8.99 -32.03
CA ARG A 639 0.45 8.22 -31.37
C ARG A 639 0.76 6.73 -31.34
N ASP A 640 1.21 6.15 -32.44
CA ASP A 640 1.57 4.73 -32.49
C ASP A 640 2.73 4.37 -31.58
N ASN A 641 3.64 5.30 -31.27
CA ASN A 641 4.81 5.10 -30.41
C ASN A 641 4.64 5.61 -28.97
N ARG A 642 3.46 6.13 -28.61
CA ARG A 642 3.19 6.64 -27.26
C ARG A 642 3.40 5.56 -26.19
N LYS A 643 3.85 5.97 -25.01
CA LYS A 643 4.03 5.11 -23.83
C LYS A 643 2.72 4.96 -23.07
N TRP A 644 1.90 6.00 -23.01
CA TRP A 644 0.60 5.97 -22.34
C TRP A 644 -0.47 5.29 -23.20
N LYS A 645 -0.39 3.96 -23.30
CA LYS A 645 -1.37 3.10 -23.99
C LYS A 645 -2.22 2.34 -22.98
N ILE A 646 -3.45 2.76 -22.73
CA ILE A 646 -4.28 2.22 -21.63
C ILE A 646 -4.57 0.72 -21.78
N SER A 647 -4.71 0.24 -23.01
CA SER A 647 -4.85 -1.18 -23.35
C SER A 647 -3.67 -2.06 -22.92
N LYS A 648 -2.52 -1.45 -22.59
CA LYS A 648 -1.31 -2.11 -22.10
C LYS A 648 -1.01 -1.76 -20.65
N VAL A 649 -1.26 -0.52 -20.24
CA VAL A 649 -0.86 -0.03 -18.91
C VAL A 649 -1.93 -0.16 -17.82
N ASP A 650 -3.22 -0.24 -18.16
CA ASP A 650 -4.30 -0.37 -17.16
C ASP A 650 -5.49 -1.14 -17.73
N THR A 651 -5.30 -2.45 -17.87
CA THR A 651 -6.29 -3.45 -18.29
C THR A 651 -7.11 -3.94 -17.10
N PHE A 652 -8.05 -4.87 -17.32
CA PHE A 652 -8.52 -5.68 -16.19
C PHE A 652 -7.34 -6.38 -15.49
N SER A 653 -7.47 -6.60 -14.18
CA SER A 653 -6.45 -7.25 -13.34
C SER A 653 -5.06 -6.59 -13.31
N SER A 654 -4.96 -5.32 -13.73
CA SER A 654 -3.69 -4.63 -13.73
C SER A 654 -3.05 -4.56 -12.35
N ASN A 655 -1.73 -4.73 -12.27
CA ASN A 655 -1.02 -4.84 -11.00
C ASN A 655 0.30 -4.07 -10.98
N VAL A 656 0.58 -3.44 -9.84
CA VAL A 656 1.88 -2.85 -9.49
C VAL A 656 2.34 -3.51 -8.20
N ILE A 657 3.53 -4.12 -8.21
CA ILE A 657 4.05 -4.87 -7.06
C ILE A 657 5.43 -4.33 -6.69
N PHE A 658 5.64 -4.11 -5.41
CA PHE A 658 6.89 -3.66 -4.82
C PHE A 658 7.45 -4.81 -3.97
N VAL A 659 8.71 -5.19 -4.21
CA VAL A 659 9.37 -6.25 -3.44
C VAL A 659 10.65 -5.72 -2.82
N LEU A 660 10.72 -5.74 -1.50
CA LEU A 660 11.93 -5.40 -0.76
C LEU A 660 12.87 -6.60 -0.76
N TYR A 661 14.11 -6.39 -1.17
CA TYR A 661 15.20 -7.35 -1.14
C TYR A 661 16.29 -6.89 -0.17
N ARG A 662 16.98 -7.86 0.43
CA ARG A 662 18.27 -7.67 1.09
C ARG A 662 19.36 -8.26 0.19
N CYS A 663 20.32 -7.43 -0.19
CA CYS A 663 21.46 -7.75 -1.05
C CYS A 663 22.75 -7.44 -0.29
N GLY A 664 23.32 -8.44 0.39
CA GLY A 664 24.34 -8.19 1.42
C GLY A 664 23.78 -7.29 2.53
N ASP A 665 24.44 -6.17 2.81
CA ASP A 665 24.00 -5.18 3.81
C ASP A 665 22.98 -4.15 3.27
N ASP A 666 22.76 -4.13 1.96
CA ASP A 666 21.89 -3.14 1.31
C ASP A 666 20.45 -3.62 1.21
N LEU A 667 19.51 -2.69 1.40
CA LEU A 667 18.10 -2.87 1.10
C LEU A 667 17.76 -2.23 -0.25
N LYS A 668 17.13 -3.00 -1.13
CA LYS A 668 16.73 -2.55 -2.48
C LYS A 668 15.27 -2.94 -2.74
N VAL A 669 14.57 -2.18 -3.57
CA VAL A 669 13.18 -2.45 -3.94
C VAL A 669 13.12 -2.74 -5.44
N LEU A 670 12.55 -3.89 -5.77
CA LEU A 670 12.12 -4.26 -7.11
C LEU A 670 10.71 -3.72 -7.36
N LEU A 671 10.48 -3.16 -8.55
CA LEU A 671 9.16 -2.76 -9.01
C LEU A 671 8.73 -3.66 -10.16
N LEU A 672 7.54 -4.22 -10.05
CA LEU A 672 6.85 -4.90 -11.12
C LEU A 672 5.62 -4.11 -11.54
N HIS A 673 5.36 -4.06 -12.84
CA HIS A 673 4.05 -3.66 -13.38
C HIS A 673 3.61 -4.67 -14.42
N GLN A 674 2.36 -5.15 -14.30
CA GLN A 674 1.85 -6.26 -15.12
C GLN A 674 2.81 -7.47 -15.10
N GLU A 675 3.28 -7.83 -13.89
CA GLU A 675 4.24 -8.93 -13.63
C GLU A 675 5.62 -8.78 -14.32
N ARG A 676 5.95 -7.62 -14.89
CA ARG A 676 7.24 -7.34 -15.54
C ARG A 676 8.09 -6.40 -14.70
N ILE A 677 9.39 -6.66 -14.65
CA ILE A 677 10.36 -5.79 -13.98
C ILE A 677 10.40 -4.45 -14.69
N ILE A 678 10.16 -3.37 -13.93
CA ILE A 678 10.22 -1.99 -14.41
C ILE A 678 11.22 -1.21 -13.57
N LYS A 679 12.11 -0.46 -14.24
CA LYS A 679 13.02 0.44 -13.55
C LYS A 679 12.26 1.64 -12.99
N PHE A 680 12.54 1.97 -11.73
CA PHE A 680 12.09 3.22 -11.14
C PHE A 680 12.69 4.41 -11.90
N PRO A 681 11.86 5.36 -12.37
CA PRO A 681 12.38 6.62 -12.91
C PRO A 681 13.25 7.33 -11.86
N GLY A 682 14.49 7.66 -12.23
CA GLY A 682 15.46 8.29 -11.32
C GLY A 682 16.40 7.32 -10.58
N CYS A 683 16.29 6.01 -10.82
CA CYS A 683 17.22 5.00 -10.32
C CYS A 683 18.08 4.42 -11.45
N ASN A 684 19.40 4.58 -11.36
CA ASN A 684 20.35 4.15 -12.40
C ASN A 684 21.09 2.84 -12.06
N GLU A 685 20.82 2.25 -10.89
CA GLU A 685 21.60 1.17 -10.25
C GLU A 685 21.26 -0.25 -10.75
N GLY A 686 20.57 -0.38 -11.89
CA GLY A 686 20.12 -1.66 -12.44
C GLY A 686 18.60 -1.83 -12.40
N GLU A 687 18.13 -3.04 -12.12
CA GLU A 687 16.70 -3.39 -12.11
C GLU A 687 16.01 -3.07 -10.78
N MET A 688 16.75 -3.11 -9.67
CA MET A 688 16.28 -2.71 -8.34
C MET A 688 16.81 -1.32 -7.98
N CYS A 689 16.06 -0.59 -7.15
CA CYS A 689 16.50 0.70 -6.64
C CYS A 689 16.79 0.63 -5.14
N SER A 690 17.91 1.23 -4.68
CA SER A 690 18.21 1.27 -3.25
C SER A 690 17.10 1.97 -2.46
N LEU A 691 16.78 1.41 -1.29
CA LEU A 691 15.70 1.90 -0.44
C LEU A 691 15.94 3.36 -0.02
N LYS A 692 17.20 3.73 0.26
CA LYS A 692 17.62 5.11 0.53
C LYS A 692 17.36 6.05 -0.64
N LYS A 693 17.62 5.60 -1.88
CA LYS A 693 17.36 6.43 -3.06
C LYS A 693 15.86 6.66 -3.26
N LEU A 694 15.03 5.66 -2.96
CA LEU A 694 13.58 5.80 -3.00
C LEU A 694 13.05 6.75 -1.91
N GLU A 695 13.66 6.76 -0.71
CA GLU A 695 13.37 7.78 0.31
C GLU A 695 13.63 9.20 -0.21
N GLU A 696 14.73 9.41 -0.92
CA GLU A 696 15.07 10.70 -1.53
C GLU A 696 14.08 11.10 -2.64
N LEU A 697 13.80 10.17 -3.58
CA LEU A 697 12.93 10.42 -4.73
C LEU A 697 11.48 10.70 -4.29
N PHE A 698 10.98 9.98 -3.30
CA PHE A 698 9.61 10.11 -2.81
C PHE A 698 9.48 10.91 -1.50
N ASN A 699 10.53 11.62 -1.08
CA ASN A 699 10.58 12.35 0.19
C ASN A 699 9.33 13.22 0.44
N LYS A 700 8.89 13.99 -0.57
CA LYS A 700 7.68 14.81 -0.48
C LYS A 700 6.41 13.98 -0.21
N SER A 701 6.31 12.78 -0.78
CA SER A 701 5.20 11.86 -0.51
C SER A 701 5.31 11.20 0.85
N LEU A 702 6.52 10.91 1.32
CA LEU A 702 6.75 10.22 2.60
C LEU A 702 6.56 11.17 3.79
N ILE A 703 7.14 12.37 3.73
CA ILE A 703 7.17 13.33 4.83
C ILE A 703 6.02 14.35 4.70
N ASP A 704 5.83 14.93 3.52
CA ASP A 704 4.99 16.12 3.30
C ASP A 704 3.66 15.84 2.56
N CYS A 705 3.23 14.58 2.50
CA CYS A 705 1.92 14.24 1.94
C CYS A 705 0.79 14.72 2.87
N ASP A 706 0.35 15.95 2.63
CA ASP A 706 -0.86 16.54 3.19
C ASP A 706 -2.00 16.43 2.18
N PHE A 707 -2.71 15.30 2.24
CA PHE A 707 -3.82 15.02 1.33
C PHE A 707 -4.92 16.10 1.40
N GLN A 708 -5.19 16.65 2.58
CA GLN A 708 -6.24 17.65 2.75
C GLN A 708 -5.88 18.95 2.05
N ASN A 709 -4.63 19.41 2.19
CA ASN A 709 -4.17 20.62 1.50
C ASN A 709 -4.00 20.40 -0.02
N ILE A 710 -3.57 19.22 -0.46
CA ILE A 710 -3.49 18.90 -1.90
C ILE A 710 -4.88 18.96 -2.54
N CYS A 711 -5.91 18.54 -1.80
CA CYS A 711 -7.28 18.40 -2.29
C CYS A 711 -8.22 19.53 -1.89
N SER A 712 -7.76 20.53 -1.15
CA SER A 712 -8.56 21.72 -0.83
C SER A 712 -8.71 22.60 -2.07
N LEU A 713 -9.89 23.20 -2.19
CA LEU A 713 -10.14 24.25 -3.16
C LEU A 713 -9.49 25.52 -2.61
N SER A 714 -8.66 26.16 -3.43
CA SER A 714 -8.05 27.45 -3.12
C SER A 714 -9.07 28.58 -3.08
#